data_AF-A0A0N1IGF8-F1
#
_entry.id   AF-A0A0N1IGF8-F1
#
_cell.length_a   1.000
_cell.length_b   1.000
_cell.length_c   1.000
_cell.angle_alpha   90.00
_cell.angle_beta   90.00
_cell.angle_gamma   90.00
#
_symmetry.space_group_name_H-M   'P 1'
#
loop_
_entity.id
_entity.type
_entity.pdbx_description
1 polymer ?
#
loop_
_entity_poly.entity_id
_entity_poly.type
_entity_poly.pdbx_seq_one_letter_code
_entity_poly.pdbx_strand_id
1 'polypeptide(L)'
;MSGKMYFGGVEGGATHSNLVICDETGKVVGQAKGPGTNHWALGIEKCASRVIAMLHAAKQDAGIPIDMPLDSLGLTLSGCEQDSSNAELAARVLEGDKYSARKVYVASDTAGSLFTGAPSGGMVLIAGTGSNALLRTADGKQHGCGGWGYLLGDEGGAYWIAYRAVKTVFDDVDGLRAAPHPTHRVWELIREHFNADTRADLLPHSYKHFDKSYFAAYRHIYSSQGSLYQVKTELELVRLRVSSAMGAAWLAAKQVNYDLPRDDSAFCDVFYTYRPSEMLNGNVNGNIKINGKIENGYQGCGCEDWTGVIGYVSVKEKVSAATIVNDSLKGRREKYNFIADVVAVSAPSVVYIEIKDGRRLDLYTGSPITLSNGSGFVVKEDGLILTNAHVVVNKPNAIVEVKLLDGSTHKGVVEDVDLKSDLATLRIPVKNLPTMKLGSSADIRPGEWVVAMGSPLALSNTVTAGVVSSAQRASEELGLRGKDMVYIQTDAPITFGNSGGPLVNLDGEAIGVNSMKVMSGISFAIPIDYVKEFFAKSRSKSPPVSKRYLGITMLSLTPNILIELRMRNPEMPSDIKHGILVWKVIIGSPAYNGGLQPGDIITNINGKPVYSATDIYSLLESTLGRLELEVVRGHKKMSLTVTPEIH
;
A
#
# COMPACT_ATOMS: atom_id res chain seq x y z
N MET A 1 -37.68 -15.15 17.74
CA MET A 1 -38.03 -13.78 17.29
C MET A 1 -36.90 -12.88 17.72
N SER A 2 -35.98 -12.49 16.83
CA SER A 2 -34.94 -11.52 17.20
C SER A 2 -35.61 -10.14 17.31
N GLY A 3 -35.75 -9.62 18.52
CA GLY A 3 -36.22 -8.25 18.73
C GLY A 3 -35.27 -7.25 18.06
N LYS A 4 -35.81 -6.10 17.63
CA LYS A 4 -35.00 -4.97 17.17
C LYS A 4 -33.98 -4.59 18.24
N MET A 5 -32.75 -4.29 17.81
CA MET A 5 -31.68 -3.92 18.73
C MET A 5 -31.48 -2.41 18.72
N TYR A 6 -31.16 -1.85 19.88
CA TYR A 6 -30.94 -0.41 20.02
C TYR A 6 -29.65 -0.09 20.75
N PHE A 7 -28.86 0.80 20.18
CA PHE A 7 -27.55 1.21 20.68
C PHE A 7 -27.54 2.71 20.96
N GLY A 8 -27.32 3.09 22.21
CA GLY A 8 -27.25 4.49 22.62
C GLY A 8 -25.82 5.00 22.67
N GLY A 9 -25.62 6.25 22.32
CA GLY A 9 -24.34 6.94 22.48
C GLY A 9 -24.54 8.35 23.03
N VAL A 10 -23.67 8.77 23.95
CA VAL A 10 -23.67 10.09 24.57
C VAL A 10 -22.30 10.72 24.37
N GLU A 11 -22.27 11.91 23.76
CA GLU A 11 -21.13 12.81 23.83
C GLU A 11 -21.43 13.91 24.84
N GLY A 12 -20.47 14.27 25.70
CA GLY A 12 -20.74 15.30 26.68
C GLY A 12 -19.52 15.99 27.26
N GLY A 13 -19.61 17.31 27.38
CA GLY A 13 -18.57 18.16 27.96
C GLY A 13 -19.08 18.97 29.16
N ALA A 14 -18.39 20.06 29.49
CA ALA A 14 -18.79 20.94 30.58
C ALA A 14 -20.02 21.81 30.27
N THR A 15 -20.30 22.09 29.00
CA THR A 15 -21.33 23.03 28.54
C THR A 15 -22.63 22.33 28.14
N HIS A 16 -22.56 21.46 27.13
CA HIS A 16 -23.70 20.72 26.59
C HIS A 16 -23.35 19.25 26.35
N SER A 17 -24.37 18.44 26.08
CA SER A 17 -24.23 17.03 25.74
C SER A 17 -25.29 16.62 24.72
N ASN A 18 -24.94 15.69 23.84
CA ASN A 18 -25.86 15.14 22.84
C ASN A 18 -25.94 13.62 23.02
N LEU A 19 -27.12 13.08 22.77
CA LEU A 19 -27.40 11.65 22.80
C LEU A 19 -28.03 11.22 21.47
N VAL A 20 -27.60 10.08 20.96
CA VAL A 20 -28.20 9.42 19.78
C VAL A 20 -28.54 7.97 20.11
N ILE A 21 -29.66 7.49 19.58
CA ILE A 21 -30.04 6.07 19.60
C ILE A 21 -30.03 5.57 18.16
N CYS A 22 -29.29 4.50 17.91
CA CYS A 22 -29.23 3.82 16.62
C CYS A 22 -29.98 2.49 16.66
N ASP A 23 -30.65 2.13 15.57
CA ASP A 23 -31.17 0.77 15.37
C ASP A 23 -30.07 -0.21 14.92
N GLU A 24 -30.42 -1.48 14.70
CA GLU A 24 -29.50 -2.52 14.26
C GLU A 24 -28.78 -2.24 12.92
N THR A 25 -29.29 -1.29 12.12
CA THR A 25 -28.72 -0.88 10.83
C THR A 25 -27.73 0.28 10.94
N GLY A 26 -27.58 0.86 12.13
CA GLY A 26 -26.75 2.06 12.35
C GLY A 26 -27.46 3.37 12.00
N LYS A 27 -28.77 3.32 11.70
CA LYS A 27 -29.56 4.52 11.46
C LYS A 27 -29.95 5.16 12.79
N VAL A 28 -29.78 6.48 12.90
CA VAL A 28 -30.26 7.22 14.06
C VAL A 28 -31.79 7.26 14.06
N VAL A 29 -32.38 6.76 15.13
CA VAL A 29 -33.84 6.68 15.33
C VAL A 29 -34.34 7.59 16.45
N GLY A 30 -33.46 8.05 17.34
CA GLY A 30 -33.81 9.04 18.36
C GLY A 30 -32.63 9.90 18.76
N GLN A 31 -32.90 11.15 19.16
CA GLN A 31 -31.88 12.10 19.58
C GLN A 31 -32.35 12.93 20.78
N ALA A 32 -31.39 13.39 21.58
CA ALA A 32 -31.64 14.37 22.62
C ALA A 32 -30.44 15.30 22.81
N LYS A 33 -30.70 16.52 23.27
CA LYS A 33 -29.69 17.46 23.75
C LYS A 33 -29.91 17.74 25.22
N GLY A 34 -28.84 17.93 25.96
CA GLY A 34 -28.89 18.21 27.39
C GLY A 34 -27.76 19.11 27.88
N PRO A 35 -27.80 19.47 29.18
CA PRO A 35 -26.73 20.22 29.81
C PRO A 35 -25.45 19.37 29.92
N GLY A 36 -24.31 20.02 30.14
CA GLY A 36 -23.02 19.33 30.29
C GLY A 36 -23.02 18.19 31.32
N THR A 37 -22.20 17.17 31.07
CA THR A 37 -22.12 15.92 31.86
C THR A 37 -20.71 15.64 32.37
N ASN A 38 -19.87 16.67 32.54
CA ASN A 38 -18.56 16.49 33.17
C ASN A 38 -18.75 16.18 34.68
N HIS A 39 -18.37 14.97 35.10
CA HIS A 39 -18.62 14.50 36.47
C HIS A 39 -17.72 15.17 37.52
N TRP A 40 -16.55 15.69 37.14
CA TRP A 40 -15.69 16.45 38.07
C TRP A 40 -16.34 17.76 38.50
N ALA A 41 -17.13 18.38 37.63
CA ALA A 41 -17.85 19.62 37.94
C ALA A 41 -19.19 19.37 38.68
N LEU A 42 -19.83 18.23 38.44
CA LEU A 42 -21.22 17.97 38.84
C LEU A 42 -21.37 16.97 39.98
N GLY A 43 -20.37 16.11 40.19
CA GLY A 43 -20.51 14.84 40.88
C GLY A 43 -21.11 13.75 39.98
N ILE A 44 -20.73 12.50 40.25
CA ILE A 44 -21.15 11.33 39.46
C ILE A 44 -22.68 11.15 39.47
N GLU A 45 -23.33 11.34 40.62
CA GLU A 45 -24.80 11.17 40.76
C GLU A 45 -25.60 12.12 39.86
N LYS A 46 -25.21 13.41 39.85
CA LYS A 46 -25.86 14.42 39.03
C LYS A 46 -25.54 14.22 37.54
N CYS A 47 -24.35 13.73 37.22
CA CYS A 47 -23.99 13.33 35.86
C CYS A 47 -24.88 12.18 35.37
N ALA A 48 -24.99 11.10 36.15
CA ALA A 48 -25.83 9.95 35.82
C ALA A 48 -27.30 10.36 35.63
N SER A 49 -27.83 11.20 36.53
CA SER A 49 -29.20 11.73 36.43
C SER A 49 -29.44 12.52 35.13
N ARG A 50 -28.46 13.31 34.68
CA ARG A 50 -28.54 14.06 33.41
C ARG A 50 -28.51 13.12 32.20
N VAL A 51 -27.67 12.08 32.23
CA VAL A 51 -27.60 11.06 31.19
C VAL A 51 -28.94 10.31 31.07
N ILE A 52 -29.52 9.89 32.20
CA ILE A 52 -30.82 9.21 32.23
C ILE A 52 -31.93 10.10 31.66
N ALA A 53 -31.96 11.39 32.05
CA ALA A 53 -32.96 12.33 31.51
C ALA A 53 -32.84 12.51 29.99
N MET A 54 -31.61 12.61 29.45
CA MET A 54 -31.40 12.66 28.00
C MET A 54 -31.83 11.36 27.33
N LEU A 55 -31.55 10.21 27.95
CA LEU A 55 -31.93 8.91 27.42
C LEU A 55 -33.45 8.76 27.34
N HIS A 56 -34.18 9.23 28.36
CA HIS A 56 -35.64 9.23 28.36
C HIS A 56 -36.20 10.08 27.22
N ALA A 57 -35.65 11.28 27.01
CA ALA A 57 -36.03 12.15 25.90
C ALA A 57 -35.74 11.50 24.53
N ALA A 58 -34.58 10.88 24.36
CA ALA A 58 -34.21 10.24 23.10
C ALA A 58 -35.04 8.96 22.81
N LYS A 59 -35.39 8.19 23.85
CA LYS A 59 -36.33 7.06 23.70
C LYS A 59 -37.71 7.53 23.30
N GLN A 60 -38.20 8.61 23.91
CA GLN A 60 -39.48 9.22 23.54
C GLN A 60 -39.47 9.68 22.08
N ASP A 61 -38.40 10.34 21.63
CA ASP A 61 -38.20 10.77 20.23
C ASP A 61 -38.20 9.56 19.27
N ALA A 62 -37.56 8.45 19.66
CA ALA A 62 -37.53 7.22 18.88
C ALA A 62 -38.82 6.37 18.94
N GLY A 63 -39.79 6.72 19.77
CA GLY A 63 -40.96 5.88 20.04
C GLY A 63 -40.61 4.55 20.75
N ILE A 64 -39.49 4.50 21.47
CA ILE A 64 -39.06 3.34 22.26
C ILE A 64 -39.70 3.42 23.65
N PRO A 65 -40.37 2.36 24.14
CA PRO A 65 -40.92 2.35 25.49
C PRO A 65 -39.85 2.62 26.55
N ILE A 66 -40.19 3.42 27.56
CA ILE A 66 -39.24 3.86 28.58
C ILE A 66 -38.65 2.69 29.38
N ASP A 67 -39.46 1.64 29.57
CA ASP A 67 -39.17 0.39 30.26
C ASP A 67 -38.48 -0.66 29.37
N MET A 68 -38.22 -0.35 28.10
CA MET A 68 -37.42 -1.18 27.21
C MET A 68 -35.94 -0.76 27.31
N PRO A 69 -35.03 -1.59 27.87
CA PRO A 69 -33.62 -1.27 27.92
C PRO A 69 -32.97 -1.31 26.54
N LEU A 70 -32.07 -0.36 26.28
CA LEU A 70 -31.16 -0.44 25.12
C LEU A 70 -30.23 -1.66 25.27
N ASP A 71 -29.77 -2.22 24.16
CA ASP A 71 -28.80 -3.33 24.20
C ASP A 71 -27.46 -2.87 24.77
N SER A 72 -27.05 -1.66 24.46
CA SER A 72 -25.95 -0.99 25.15
C SER A 72 -26.02 0.52 25.04
N LEU A 73 -25.36 1.21 25.97
CA LEU A 73 -25.23 2.66 26.03
C LEU A 73 -23.75 3.04 26.21
N GLY A 74 -23.22 3.86 25.32
CA GLY A 74 -21.85 4.39 25.39
C GLY A 74 -21.85 5.82 25.88
N LEU A 75 -21.03 6.13 26.86
CA LEU A 75 -20.83 7.47 27.42
C LEU A 75 -19.39 7.89 27.11
N THR A 76 -19.20 8.78 26.15
CA THR A 76 -17.88 9.36 25.84
C THR A 76 -17.86 10.79 26.33
N LEU A 77 -17.44 10.98 27.58
CA LEU A 77 -17.62 12.23 28.31
C LEU A 77 -16.27 12.83 28.72
N SER A 78 -16.22 14.15 28.82
CA SER A 78 -15.07 14.87 29.35
C SER A 78 -14.86 14.50 30.82
N GLY A 79 -13.62 14.13 31.19
CA GLY A 79 -13.25 13.73 32.55
C GLY A 79 -13.27 12.23 32.81
N CYS A 80 -13.65 11.42 31.81
CA CYS A 80 -13.78 9.97 31.91
C CYS A 80 -12.50 9.21 31.49
N GLU A 81 -11.35 9.59 32.05
CA GLU A 81 -10.05 8.98 31.76
C GLU A 81 -9.66 7.86 32.75
N GLN A 82 -10.27 7.82 33.95
CA GLN A 82 -9.95 6.84 34.98
C GLN A 82 -10.96 5.68 35.00
N ASP A 83 -10.47 4.44 34.92
CA ASP A 83 -11.32 3.25 34.90
C ASP A 83 -12.22 3.10 36.14
N SER A 84 -11.73 3.52 37.31
CA SER A 84 -12.49 3.46 38.56
C SER A 84 -13.71 4.38 38.58
N SER A 85 -13.53 5.66 38.21
CA SER A 85 -14.65 6.61 38.14
C SER A 85 -15.58 6.31 36.96
N ASN A 86 -15.04 5.76 35.87
CA ASN A 86 -15.83 5.27 34.73
C ASN A 86 -16.75 4.10 35.13
N ALA A 87 -16.21 3.13 35.88
CA ALA A 87 -16.98 2.01 36.40
C ALA A 87 -18.05 2.48 37.40
N GLU A 88 -17.73 3.43 38.27
CA GLU A 88 -18.69 4.03 39.20
C GLU A 88 -19.82 4.76 38.46
N LEU A 89 -19.49 5.59 37.46
CA LEU A 89 -20.51 6.27 36.66
C LEU A 89 -21.40 5.31 35.88
N ALA A 90 -20.83 4.24 35.31
CA ALA A 90 -21.60 3.19 34.65
C ALA A 90 -22.59 2.53 35.61
N ALA A 91 -22.14 2.20 36.83
CA ALA A 91 -22.98 1.63 37.87
C ALA A 91 -24.11 2.60 38.28
N ARG A 92 -23.81 3.88 38.49
CA ARG A 92 -24.83 4.88 38.86
C ARG A 92 -25.90 5.11 37.80
N VAL A 93 -25.55 5.03 36.52
CA VAL A 93 -26.55 5.09 35.45
C VAL A 93 -27.48 3.87 35.48
N LEU A 94 -26.94 2.68 35.73
CA LEU A 94 -27.73 1.44 35.83
C LEU A 94 -28.58 1.38 37.11
N GLU A 95 -28.05 1.87 38.24
CA GLU A 95 -28.78 1.96 39.52
C GLU A 95 -29.91 2.99 39.45
N GLY A 96 -29.65 4.16 38.83
CA GLY A 96 -30.63 5.23 38.69
C GLY A 96 -31.79 4.88 37.74
N ASP A 97 -31.53 4.05 36.73
CA ASP A 97 -32.57 3.48 35.86
C ASP A 97 -32.14 2.10 35.31
N LYS A 98 -32.73 1.03 35.85
CA LYS A 98 -32.50 -0.35 35.39
C LYS A 98 -32.94 -0.60 33.94
N TYR A 99 -33.77 0.29 33.38
CA TYR A 99 -34.21 0.25 31.99
C TYR A 99 -33.37 1.16 31.10
N SER A 100 -32.29 1.74 31.58
CA SER A 100 -31.39 2.56 30.75
C SER A 100 -30.78 1.73 29.62
N ALA A 101 -29.96 0.74 29.97
CA ALA A 101 -29.36 -0.20 29.03
C ALA A 101 -28.96 -1.52 29.72
N ARG A 102 -28.76 -2.58 28.94
CA ARG A 102 -28.23 -3.86 29.45
C ARG A 102 -26.75 -3.77 29.81
N LYS A 103 -26.00 -2.91 29.10
CA LYS A 103 -24.61 -2.58 29.41
C LYS A 103 -24.35 -1.10 29.20
N VAL A 104 -23.60 -0.49 30.11
CA VAL A 104 -23.11 0.88 29.98
C VAL A 104 -21.59 0.84 29.84
N TYR A 105 -21.07 1.50 28.81
CA TYR A 105 -19.65 1.67 28.57
C TYR A 105 -19.28 3.14 28.73
N VAL A 106 -18.20 3.43 29.45
CA VAL A 106 -17.77 4.80 29.73
C VAL A 106 -16.34 4.98 29.26
N ALA A 107 -16.08 6.07 28.57
CA ALA A 107 -14.77 6.45 28.08
C ALA A 107 -14.65 7.98 27.98
N SER A 108 -13.44 8.46 27.74
CA SER A 108 -13.18 9.87 27.46
C SER A 108 -13.90 10.33 26.18
N ASP A 109 -14.27 11.61 26.13
CA ASP A 109 -14.80 12.31 24.94
C ASP A 109 -13.91 12.17 23.69
N THR A 110 -12.60 12.03 23.89
CA THR A 110 -11.62 11.68 22.85
C THR A 110 -11.95 10.36 22.14
N ALA A 111 -12.41 9.35 22.87
CA ALA A 111 -12.70 8.02 22.33
C ALA A 111 -13.90 8.05 21.38
N GLY A 112 -14.99 8.73 21.75
CA GLY A 112 -16.17 8.87 20.90
C GLY A 112 -15.84 9.61 19.61
N SER A 113 -15.08 10.69 19.72
CA SER A 113 -14.67 11.48 18.57
C SER A 113 -13.76 10.72 17.61
N LEU A 114 -12.74 10.01 18.12
CA LEU A 114 -11.88 9.14 17.31
C LEU A 114 -12.66 8.00 16.67
N PHE A 115 -13.56 7.36 17.40
CA PHE A 115 -14.34 6.26 16.84
C PHE A 115 -15.32 6.72 15.76
N THR A 116 -15.72 7.99 15.83
CA THR A 116 -16.54 8.62 14.79
C THR A 116 -15.74 8.83 13.51
N GLY A 117 -14.58 9.50 13.59
CA GLY A 117 -13.84 9.93 12.40
C GLY A 117 -12.58 9.16 11.98
N ALA A 118 -12.03 8.35 12.87
CA ALA A 118 -10.79 7.60 12.66
C ALA A 118 -10.79 6.26 13.44
N PRO A 119 -11.67 5.31 13.08
CA PRO A 119 -11.91 4.08 13.85
C PRO A 119 -10.71 3.14 13.91
N SER A 120 -9.83 3.24 12.93
CA SER A 120 -8.64 2.41 12.75
C SER A 120 -7.39 3.03 13.40
N GLY A 121 -7.54 4.14 14.11
CA GLY A 121 -6.42 4.88 14.70
C GLY A 121 -6.30 6.29 14.12
N GLY A 122 -5.87 7.21 14.97
CA GLY A 122 -5.78 8.64 14.67
C GLY A 122 -5.47 9.46 15.92
N MET A 123 -5.31 10.77 15.72
CA MET A 123 -5.12 11.72 16.82
C MET A 123 -6.32 12.65 16.91
N VAL A 124 -6.78 12.92 18.14
CA VAL A 124 -7.81 13.91 18.43
C VAL A 124 -7.22 15.05 19.25
N LEU A 125 -7.54 16.28 18.87
CA LEU A 125 -7.11 17.50 19.54
C LEU A 125 -8.34 18.29 20.01
N ILE A 126 -8.62 18.29 21.32
CA ILE A 126 -9.76 19.01 21.88
C ILE A 126 -9.29 20.37 22.39
N ALA A 127 -10.00 21.46 22.07
CA ALA A 127 -9.91 22.72 22.81
C ALA A 127 -11.19 22.93 23.60
N GLY A 128 -11.12 22.69 24.89
CA GLY A 128 -12.21 22.89 25.84
C GLY A 128 -11.66 23.10 27.25
N THR A 129 -12.53 23.05 28.25
CA THR A 129 -12.10 23.11 29.66
C THR A 129 -11.17 21.95 30.02
N GLY A 130 -11.45 20.75 29.49
CA GLY A 130 -10.59 19.58 29.53
C GLY A 130 -9.93 19.30 28.18
N SER A 131 -9.19 20.28 27.62
CA SER A 131 -8.40 20.04 26.41
C SER A 131 -7.63 18.73 26.52
N ASN A 132 -7.53 18.01 25.42
CA ASN A 132 -6.86 16.72 25.39
C ASN A 132 -6.22 16.51 24.02
N ALA A 133 -5.08 15.83 24.00
CA ALA A 133 -4.44 15.37 22.78
C ALA A 133 -4.11 13.90 22.92
N LEU A 134 -4.93 13.08 22.28
CA LEU A 134 -4.86 11.63 22.41
C LEU A 134 -4.63 11.00 21.04
N LEU A 135 -3.50 10.33 20.91
CA LEU A 135 -3.18 9.46 19.79
C LEU A 135 -3.63 8.04 20.14
N ARG A 136 -4.41 7.44 19.24
CA ARG A 136 -4.71 6.01 19.27
C ARG A 136 -4.10 5.35 18.04
N THR A 137 -3.25 4.36 18.25
CA THR A 137 -2.65 3.58 17.17
C THR A 137 -3.60 2.49 16.68
N ALA A 138 -3.33 1.92 15.50
CA ALA A 138 -4.17 0.89 14.89
C ALA A 138 -4.25 -0.41 15.70
N ASP A 139 -3.21 -0.72 16.48
CA ASP A 139 -3.17 -1.83 17.44
C ASP A 139 -3.94 -1.54 18.74
N GLY A 140 -4.55 -0.35 18.85
CA GLY A 140 -5.40 0.05 19.96
C GLY A 140 -4.66 0.71 21.14
N LYS A 141 -3.33 0.87 21.08
CA LYS A 141 -2.59 1.60 22.13
C LYS A 141 -2.96 3.07 22.12
N GLN A 142 -2.93 3.68 23.30
CA GLN A 142 -3.22 5.10 23.50
C GLN A 142 -1.98 5.82 24.03
N HIS A 143 -1.72 6.99 23.48
CA HIS A 143 -0.64 7.88 23.87
C HIS A 143 -1.22 9.30 24.04
N GLY A 144 -1.08 9.86 25.23
CA GLY A 144 -1.48 11.23 25.53
C GLY A 144 -0.30 12.20 25.41
N CYS A 145 -0.54 13.41 24.92
CA CYS A 145 0.39 14.53 25.01
C CYS A 145 -0.32 15.68 25.73
N GLY A 146 -0.12 15.78 27.04
CA GLY A 146 -0.82 16.74 27.90
C GLY A 146 -2.30 16.42 28.09
N GLY A 147 -3.11 17.43 28.38
CA GLY A 147 -4.55 17.32 28.54
C GLY A 147 -5.07 17.32 29.99
N TRP A 148 -4.34 17.91 30.93
CA TRP A 148 -4.73 18.03 32.34
C TRP A 148 -5.61 19.27 32.62
N GLY A 149 -6.31 19.74 31.58
CA GLY A 149 -7.11 20.97 31.61
C GLY A 149 -6.31 22.24 31.38
N TYR A 150 -7.03 23.35 31.21
CA TYR A 150 -6.45 24.64 30.79
C TYR A 150 -5.43 25.24 31.78
N LEU A 151 -5.43 24.80 33.04
CA LEU A 151 -4.58 25.35 34.10
C LEU A 151 -3.30 24.54 34.34
N LEU A 152 -3.38 23.20 34.31
CA LEU A 152 -2.30 22.32 34.76
C LEU A 152 -1.55 21.63 33.61
N GLY A 153 -2.15 21.55 32.42
CA GLY A 153 -1.45 20.96 31.30
C GLY A 153 -2.25 20.95 30.01
N ASP A 154 -2.39 22.11 29.39
CA ASP A 154 -3.03 22.27 28.07
C ASP A 154 -2.09 21.88 26.92
N GLU A 155 -0.83 21.49 27.22
CA GLU A 155 0.15 21.11 26.21
C GLU A 155 -0.40 20.04 25.27
N GLY A 156 -0.04 20.11 23.99
CA GLY A 156 -0.53 19.19 22.98
C GLY A 156 -1.98 19.45 22.53
N GLY A 157 -2.82 20.07 23.35
CA GLY A 157 -4.20 20.42 23.00
C GLY A 157 -4.31 21.42 21.85
N ALA A 158 -5.48 21.48 21.20
CA ALA A 158 -5.71 22.36 20.05
C ALA A 158 -5.46 23.84 20.38
N TYR A 159 -5.89 24.30 21.56
CA TYR A 159 -5.64 25.67 22.02
C TYR A 159 -4.15 25.96 22.22
N TRP A 160 -3.41 25.03 22.83
CA TRP A 160 -1.99 25.25 23.06
C TRP A 160 -1.21 25.35 21.77
N ILE A 161 -1.54 24.53 20.76
CA ILE A 161 -0.93 24.62 19.42
C ILE A 161 -1.23 25.98 18.78
N ALA A 162 -2.50 26.39 18.80
CA ALA A 162 -2.96 27.69 18.31
C ALA A 162 -2.25 28.87 19.01
N TYR A 163 -2.17 28.83 20.33
CA TYR A 163 -1.49 29.83 21.16
C TYR A 163 0.01 29.90 20.85
N ARG A 164 0.68 28.76 20.72
CA ARG A 164 2.12 28.69 20.40
C ARG A 164 2.43 29.31 19.04
N ALA A 165 1.55 29.15 18.06
CA ALA A 165 1.71 29.77 16.75
C ALA A 165 1.59 31.31 16.82
N VAL A 166 0.55 31.83 17.49
CA VAL A 166 0.41 33.29 17.72
C VAL A 166 1.63 33.82 18.47
N LYS A 167 2.05 33.12 19.53
CA LYS A 167 3.21 33.51 20.33
C LYS A 167 4.51 33.52 19.53
N THR A 168 4.70 32.55 18.63
CA THR A 168 5.88 32.47 17.77
C THR A 168 5.94 33.65 16.81
N VAL A 169 4.80 34.06 16.22
CA VAL A 169 4.75 35.26 15.38
C VAL A 169 5.09 36.52 16.19
N PHE A 170 4.51 36.66 17.39
CA PHE A 170 4.76 37.84 18.23
C PHE A 170 6.22 37.91 18.68
N ASP A 171 6.80 36.78 19.12
CA ASP A 171 8.19 36.72 19.57
C ASP A 171 9.20 37.05 18.47
N ASP A 172 8.91 36.62 17.24
CA ASP A 172 9.73 36.87 16.06
C ASP A 172 9.66 38.35 15.67
N VAL A 173 8.45 38.92 15.63
CA VAL A 173 8.22 40.33 15.28
C VAL A 173 8.76 41.29 16.34
N ASP A 174 8.64 40.95 17.63
CA ASP A 174 9.15 41.78 18.73
C ASP A 174 10.65 41.57 19.00
N GLY A 175 11.31 40.65 18.27
CA GLY A 175 12.73 40.35 18.43
C GLY A 175 13.07 39.66 19.76
N LEU A 176 12.09 39.11 20.47
CA LEU A 176 12.28 38.39 21.73
C LEU A 176 12.90 37.01 21.48
N ARG A 177 12.41 36.32 20.46
CA ARG A 177 12.92 35.02 20.03
C ARG A 177 12.66 34.83 18.54
N ALA A 178 13.74 34.78 17.76
CA ALA A 178 13.67 34.52 16.34
C ALA A 178 12.97 33.17 16.06
N ALA A 179 12.03 33.19 15.13
CA ALA A 179 11.38 31.97 14.68
C ALA A 179 12.36 31.12 13.86
N PRO A 180 12.32 29.78 13.99
CA PRO A 180 13.16 28.89 13.20
C PRO A 180 12.82 28.90 11.71
N HIS A 181 11.63 29.40 11.34
CA HIS A 181 11.12 29.46 9.97
C HIS A 181 10.32 30.77 9.75
N PRO A 182 10.16 31.24 8.50
CA PRO A 182 9.42 32.46 8.19
C PRO A 182 7.98 32.45 8.73
N THR A 183 7.61 33.49 9.47
CA THR A 183 6.31 33.62 10.17
C THR A 183 5.20 34.26 9.34
N HIS A 184 5.51 34.82 8.17
CA HIS A 184 4.57 35.58 7.32
C HIS A 184 3.26 34.84 7.01
N ARG A 185 3.33 33.55 6.65
CA ARG A 185 2.14 32.77 6.32
C ARG A 185 1.31 32.46 7.55
N VAL A 186 1.96 32.17 8.68
CA VAL A 186 1.25 31.96 9.96
C VAL A 186 0.52 33.24 10.38
N TRP A 187 1.15 34.40 10.20
CA TRP A 187 0.54 35.70 10.48
C TRP A 187 -0.67 35.99 9.58
N GLU A 188 -0.59 35.71 8.29
CA GLU A 188 -1.73 35.87 7.36
C GLU A 188 -2.95 35.06 7.79
N LEU A 189 -2.74 33.82 8.21
CA LEU A 189 -3.82 32.94 8.67
C LEU A 189 -4.44 33.38 10.00
N ILE A 190 -3.63 33.93 10.91
CA ILE A 190 -4.12 34.54 12.16
C ILE A 190 -5.01 35.74 11.82
N ARG A 191 -4.56 36.60 10.90
CA ARG A 191 -5.31 37.78 10.46
C ARG A 191 -6.66 37.41 9.85
N GLU A 192 -6.68 36.44 8.92
CA GLU A 192 -7.91 35.96 8.28
C GLU A 192 -8.92 35.41 9.30
N HIS A 193 -8.48 34.62 10.28
CA HIS A 193 -9.39 34.01 11.25
C HIS A 193 -9.95 34.99 12.27
N PHE A 194 -9.10 35.86 12.83
CA PHE A 194 -9.53 36.83 13.82
C PHE A 194 -10.10 38.10 13.18
N ASN A 195 -10.14 38.17 11.85
CA ASN A 195 -10.47 39.37 11.09
C ASN A 195 -9.68 40.59 11.62
N ALA A 196 -8.37 40.38 11.74
CA ALA A 196 -7.42 41.29 12.39
C ALA A 196 -6.42 41.80 11.37
N ASP A 197 -6.18 43.11 11.30
CA ASP A 197 -5.16 43.69 10.41
C ASP A 197 -3.82 43.82 11.13
N THR A 198 -3.86 44.07 12.43
CA THR A 198 -2.71 44.32 13.30
C THR A 198 -2.69 43.38 14.50
N ARG A 199 -1.55 43.33 15.18
CA ARG A 199 -1.40 42.56 16.44
C ARG A 199 -2.30 43.09 17.56
N ALA A 200 -2.64 44.37 17.54
CA ALA A 200 -3.54 44.97 18.54
C ALA A 200 -4.99 44.48 18.38
N ASP A 201 -5.39 44.13 17.16
CA ASP A 201 -6.75 43.64 16.87
C ASP A 201 -7.02 42.24 17.45
N LEU A 202 -5.97 41.54 17.91
CA LEU A 202 -6.08 40.27 18.64
C LEU A 202 -6.38 40.44 20.15
N LEU A 203 -6.18 41.64 20.70
CA LEU A 203 -6.39 41.88 22.14
C LEU A 203 -7.85 41.64 22.56
N PRO A 204 -8.89 42.06 21.82
CA PRO A 204 -10.28 41.74 22.17
C PRO A 204 -10.54 40.23 22.27
N HIS A 205 -9.95 39.42 21.40
CA HIS A 205 -10.07 37.96 21.42
C HIS A 205 -9.26 37.29 22.55
N SER A 206 -8.32 38.02 23.16
CA SER A 206 -7.49 37.54 24.28
C SER A 206 -8.05 37.98 25.64
N TYR A 207 -8.88 39.03 25.69
CA TYR A 207 -9.40 39.60 26.93
C TYR A 207 -10.94 39.65 26.98
N LYS A 208 -11.55 40.44 26.08
CA LYS A 208 -12.98 40.81 26.18
C LYS A 208 -13.92 39.71 25.68
N HIS A 209 -13.51 39.03 24.63
CA HIS A 209 -14.29 38.03 23.91
C HIS A 209 -13.53 36.70 23.84
N PHE A 210 -12.79 36.38 24.90
CA PHE A 210 -11.99 35.16 24.94
C PHE A 210 -12.91 33.93 24.91
N ASP A 211 -12.89 33.25 23.77
CA ASP A 211 -13.46 31.92 23.59
C ASP A 211 -12.33 30.99 23.14
N LYS A 212 -12.00 30.03 24.01
CA LYS A 212 -10.90 29.09 23.80
C LYS A 212 -11.09 28.24 22.54
N SER A 213 -12.32 27.84 22.26
CA SER A 213 -12.67 27.02 21.10
C SER A 213 -12.52 27.83 19.83
N TYR A 214 -13.07 29.04 19.81
CA TYR A 214 -12.93 29.98 18.71
C TYR A 214 -11.46 30.32 18.44
N PHE A 215 -10.69 30.58 19.50
CA PHE A 215 -9.27 30.90 19.41
C PHE A 215 -8.48 29.77 18.74
N ALA A 216 -8.88 28.53 18.96
CA ALA A 216 -8.19 27.35 18.47
C ALA A 216 -8.74 26.82 17.13
N ALA A 217 -9.87 27.33 16.64
CA ALA A 217 -10.60 26.83 15.48
C ALA A 217 -10.03 27.26 14.10
N TYR A 218 -8.90 27.95 14.04
CA TYR A 218 -8.42 28.48 12.77
C TYR A 218 -7.74 27.42 11.89
N ARG A 219 -8.36 27.22 10.72
CA ARG A 219 -8.32 25.99 9.91
C ARG A 219 -6.95 25.66 9.29
N HIS A 220 -5.98 26.56 9.38
CA HIS A 220 -4.80 26.54 8.51
C HIS A 220 -3.46 26.42 9.24
N ILE A 221 -3.43 26.48 10.57
CA ILE A 221 -2.20 26.35 11.37
C ILE A 221 -1.50 25.01 11.16
N TYR A 222 -2.30 23.96 11.05
CA TYR A 222 -1.81 22.59 10.92
C TYR A 222 -1.21 22.28 9.54
N SER A 223 -1.21 23.25 8.60
CA SER A 223 -0.67 23.11 7.25
C SER A 223 0.71 23.75 7.04
N SER A 224 1.32 24.39 8.04
CA SER A 224 2.60 25.07 7.84
C SER A 224 3.75 24.07 7.75
N GLN A 225 4.31 23.95 6.54
CA GLN A 225 5.55 23.22 6.25
C GLN A 225 6.72 23.83 7.02
N GLY A 226 7.14 23.22 8.13
CA GLY A 226 8.27 23.74 8.90
C GLY A 226 8.52 23.08 10.26
N SER A 227 8.22 21.79 10.44
CA SER A 227 8.68 21.08 11.63
C SER A 227 10.01 20.38 11.38
N LEU A 228 10.95 20.53 12.32
CA LEU A 228 12.18 19.74 12.47
C LEU A 228 11.95 18.21 12.49
N TYR A 229 10.70 17.78 12.62
CA TYR A 229 10.25 16.40 12.52
C TYR A 229 9.32 16.29 11.32
N GLN A 230 9.83 15.78 10.20
CA GLN A 230 9.01 15.44 9.04
C GLN A 230 8.19 14.19 9.39
N VAL A 231 6.86 14.32 9.40
CA VAL A 231 5.99 13.15 9.51
C VAL A 231 6.12 12.37 8.20
N LYS A 232 6.54 11.10 8.28
CA LYS A 232 6.78 10.21 7.14
C LYS A 232 5.51 9.55 6.59
N THR A 233 4.36 9.85 7.18
CA THR A 233 3.07 9.24 6.86
C THR A 233 2.11 10.31 6.35
N GLU A 234 1.21 9.95 5.43
CA GLU A 234 0.10 10.81 5.04
C GLU A 234 -0.80 11.08 6.26
N LEU A 235 -1.19 12.34 6.43
CA LEU A 235 -2.10 12.77 7.49
C LEU A 235 -3.30 13.45 6.84
N GLU A 236 -4.51 12.98 7.13
CA GLU A 236 -5.74 13.70 6.76
C GLU A 236 -6.26 14.46 7.98
N LEU A 237 -6.48 15.76 7.84
CA LEU A 237 -7.31 16.52 8.78
C LEU A 237 -8.76 16.36 8.39
N VAL A 238 -9.53 15.75 9.29
CA VAL A 238 -10.95 15.48 9.07
C VAL A 238 -11.81 16.32 10.01
N ARG A 239 -13.01 16.65 9.54
CA ARG A 239 -14.08 17.31 10.28
C ARG A 239 -15.25 16.33 10.37
N LEU A 240 -15.78 16.11 11.57
CA LEU A 240 -16.98 15.31 11.73
C LEU A 240 -18.20 16.05 11.16
N ARG A 241 -19.01 15.33 10.37
CA ARG A 241 -20.32 15.80 9.88
C ARG A 241 -21.49 15.36 10.77
N VAL A 242 -21.21 14.45 11.69
CA VAL A 242 -22.19 13.91 12.64
C VAL A 242 -21.67 14.05 14.06
N SER A 243 -22.58 14.01 15.02
CA SER A 243 -22.27 14.01 16.45
C SER A 243 -21.29 12.88 16.79
N SER A 244 -20.32 13.14 17.66
CA SER A 244 -19.40 12.11 18.17
C SER A 244 -20.09 11.10 19.09
N ALA A 245 -21.35 11.37 19.47
CA ALA A 245 -22.23 10.41 20.11
C ALA A 245 -22.45 9.16 19.23
N MET A 246 -22.33 9.27 17.90
CA MET A 246 -22.32 8.11 17.00
C MET A 246 -21.15 7.17 17.30
N GLY A 247 -19.95 7.71 17.53
CA GLY A 247 -18.79 6.93 17.94
C GLY A 247 -19.00 6.27 19.32
N ALA A 248 -19.69 6.94 20.24
CA ALA A 248 -20.07 6.36 21.52
C ALA A 248 -21.02 5.17 21.34
N ALA A 249 -22.03 5.28 20.48
CA ALA A 249 -22.96 4.19 20.17
C ALA A 249 -22.24 2.98 19.54
N TRP A 250 -21.30 3.21 18.63
CA TRP A 250 -20.48 2.14 18.05
C TRP A 250 -19.55 1.47 19.06
N LEU A 251 -18.93 2.25 19.96
CA LEU A 251 -18.14 1.68 21.04
C LEU A 251 -19.00 0.81 21.95
N ALA A 252 -20.22 1.25 22.26
CA ALA A 252 -21.17 0.48 23.06
C ALA A 252 -21.62 -0.81 22.37
N ALA A 253 -21.90 -0.77 21.06
CA ALA A 253 -22.28 -1.95 20.28
C ALA A 253 -21.19 -3.03 20.32
N LYS A 254 -19.92 -2.63 20.25
CA LYS A 254 -18.79 -3.56 20.38
C LYS A 254 -18.74 -4.29 21.74
N GLN A 255 -19.18 -3.65 22.83
CA GLN A 255 -19.22 -4.28 24.16
C GLN A 255 -20.26 -5.41 24.30
N VAL A 256 -21.19 -5.48 23.37
CA VAL A 256 -22.17 -6.57 23.25
C VAL A 256 -21.90 -7.45 22.03
N ASN A 257 -20.67 -7.41 21.49
CA ASN A 257 -20.23 -8.16 20.32
C ASN A 257 -21.09 -7.91 19.07
N TYR A 258 -21.60 -6.69 18.92
CA TYR A 258 -22.36 -6.27 17.74
C TYR A 258 -21.54 -5.28 16.90
N ASP A 259 -21.36 -5.60 15.62
CA ASP A 259 -20.68 -4.72 14.66
C ASP A 259 -21.72 -3.84 13.98
N LEU A 260 -22.01 -2.70 14.60
CA LEU A 260 -23.04 -1.78 14.13
C LEU A 260 -22.58 -1.11 12.81
N PRO A 261 -23.37 -1.21 11.72
CA PRO A 261 -22.97 -0.67 10.42
C PRO A 261 -22.66 0.83 10.46
N ARG A 262 -21.71 1.25 9.62
CA ARG A 262 -21.22 2.63 9.51
C ARG A 262 -20.82 2.98 8.08
N ASP A 263 -21.12 4.20 7.65
CA ASP A 263 -20.65 4.79 6.38
C ASP A 263 -19.66 5.94 6.64
N ASP A 264 -18.36 5.62 6.62
CA ASP A 264 -17.29 6.59 6.87
C ASP A 264 -17.30 7.79 5.93
N SER A 265 -17.84 7.63 4.71
CA SER A 265 -17.92 8.70 3.72
C SER A 265 -18.95 9.74 4.11
N ALA A 266 -20.06 9.34 4.75
CA ALA A 266 -21.10 10.24 5.24
C ALA A 266 -20.69 11.04 6.48
N PHE A 267 -19.75 10.52 7.28
CA PHE A 267 -19.52 11.01 8.65
C PHE A 267 -18.36 11.99 8.81
N CYS A 268 -17.46 12.09 7.84
CA CYS A 268 -16.32 12.99 7.90
C CYS A 268 -16.03 13.69 6.58
N ASP A 269 -15.67 14.96 6.65
CA ASP A 269 -15.08 15.71 5.56
C ASP A 269 -13.57 15.83 5.76
N VAL A 270 -12.80 15.36 4.78
CA VAL A 270 -11.36 15.64 4.74
C VAL A 270 -11.20 17.06 4.23
N PHE A 271 -10.74 17.98 5.07
CA PHE A 271 -10.56 19.39 4.67
C PHE A 271 -9.09 19.72 4.38
N TYR A 272 -8.16 18.83 4.74
CA TYR A 272 -6.74 18.96 4.40
C TYR A 272 -6.05 17.59 4.42
N THR A 273 -5.10 17.40 3.52
CA THR A 273 -4.25 16.20 3.49
C THR A 273 -2.80 16.64 3.43
N TYR A 274 -2.03 16.34 4.47
CA TYR A 274 -0.57 16.45 4.44
C TYR A 274 0.01 15.19 3.83
N ARG A 275 0.81 15.38 2.78
CA ARG A 275 1.61 14.31 2.17
C ARG A 275 3.08 14.61 2.41
N PRO A 276 3.87 13.65 2.93
CA PRO A 276 5.31 13.80 2.99
C PRO A 276 5.86 14.04 1.59
N SER A 277 6.87 14.90 1.45
CA SER A 277 7.54 15.16 0.17
C SER A 277 8.13 13.89 -0.46
N GLU A 278 8.49 12.91 0.37
CA GLU A 278 8.97 11.58 -0.05
C GLU A 278 7.86 10.70 -0.67
N MET A 279 6.58 11.02 -0.44
CA MET A 279 5.43 10.32 -1.03
C MET A 279 4.87 11.00 -2.29
N LEU A 280 5.35 12.21 -2.62
CA LEU A 280 4.93 12.97 -3.80
C LEU A 280 5.91 12.67 -4.96
N ASN A 281 5.46 11.94 -5.98
CA ASN A 281 6.24 11.76 -7.21
C ASN A 281 6.20 13.02 -8.09
N GLY A 282 7.37 13.44 -8.60
CA GLY A 282 7.54 14.42 -9.67
C GLY A 282 8.22 15.73 -9.24
N ASN A 283 9.27 16.15 -9.95
CA ASN A 283 9.86 17.49 -9.89
C ASN A 283 9.70 18.15 -11.27
N VAL A 284 9.19 19.38 -11.33
CA VAL A 284 9.27 20.21 -12.55
C VAL A 284 9.79 21.59 -12.12
N ASN A 285 10.81 22.07 -12.84
CA ASN A 285 11.32 23.43 -12.73
C ASN A 285 10.20 24.43 -13.07
N GLY A 286 9.90 25.33 -12.13
CA GLY A 286 8.98 26.46 -12.35
C GLY A 286 7.67 26.38 -11.57
N ASN A 287 7.70 26.86 -10.32
CA ASN A 287 6.62 27.47 -9.52
C ASN A 287 5.18 26.92 -9.42
N ILE A 288 4.78 25.75 -9.94
CA ILE A 288 3.51 25.11 -9.57
C ILE A 288 3.63 23.56 -9.63
N LYS A 289 3.26 22.86 -8.55
CA LYS A 289 3.08 21.39 -8.53
C LYS A 289 1.77 21.00 -7.86
N ILE A 290 0.77 20.55 -8.62
CA ILE A 290 -0.37 19.79 -8.06
C ILE A 290 -0.93 18.82 -9.12
N ASN A 291 -1.14 17.56 -8.73
CA ASN A 291 -2.26 16.75 -9.24
C ASN A 291 -2.82 15.84 -8.13
N GLY A 292 -3.48 16.48 -7.18
CA GLY A 292 -4.77 16.04 -6.65
C GLY A 292 -5.63 17.30 -6.61
N LYS A 293 -6.88 17.27 -7.10
CA LYS A 293 -7.78 18.44 -7.15
C LYS A 293 -7.51 19.43 -6.02
N ILE A 294 -7.05 20.64 -6.31
CA ILE A 294 -7.51 21.77 -5.50
C ILE A 294 -8.95 21.99 -5.98
N GLU A 295 -9.92 21.63 -5.16
CA GLU A 295 -11.21 22.31 -5.26
C GLU A 295 -11.02 23.72 -4.71
N ASN A 296 -10.48 24.60 -5.55
CA ASN A 296 -10.67 26.05 -5.38
C ASN A 296 -12.12 26.32 -5.76
N GLY A 297 -12.99 26.18 -4.77
CA GLY A 297 -14.43 26.31 -4.96
C GLY A 297 -15.19 25.92 -3.70
N TYR A 298 -14.92 26.62 -2.59
CA TYR A 298 -15.88 26.60 -1.49
C TYR A 298 -17.08 27.48 -1.89
N GLN A 299 -18.14 26.83 -2.38
CA GLN A 299 -19.48 27.36 -2.13
C GLN A 299 -19.72 27.24 -0.63
N GLY A 300 -20.02 28.38 0.00
CA GLY A 300 -20.36 28.43 1.42
C GLY A 300 -21.54 27.53 1.71
N CYS A 301 -21.30 26.42 2.41
CA CYS A 301 -22.35 25.77 3.17
C CYS A 301 -22.57 26.61 4.43
N GLY A 302 -23.57 27.49 4.34
CA GLY A 302 -24.09 28.24 5.47
C GLY A 302 -24.59 27.27 6.54
N CYS A 303 -23.94 27.31 7.68
CA CYS A 303 -24.45 26.83 8.96
C CYS A 303 -23.65 27.56 10.04
N GLU A 304 -24.16 28.75 10.37
CA GLU A 304 -23.82 29.53 11.54
C GLU A 304 -24.20 28.71 12.79
N ASP A 305 -23.44 28.91 13.89
CA ASP A 305 -23.70 28.39 15.25
C ASP A 305 -23.16 27.01 15.67
N TRP A 306 -21.84 26.71 15.61
CA TRP A 306 -21.28 25.70 16.54
C TRP A 306 -19.84 26.02 16.98
N THR A 307 -19.69 26.45 18.24
CA THR A 307 -18.42 26.60 18.96
C THR A 307 -17.97 25.24 19.51
N GLY A 308 -16.70 24.83 19.29
CA GLY A 308 -16.10 23.73 20.07
C GLY A 308 -15.36 22.57 19.38
N VAL A 309 -15.21 22.49 18.06
CA VAL A 309 -14.63 21.27 17.42
C VAL A 309 -13.39 21.58 16.59
N ILE A 310 -12.25 20.96 16.92
CA ILE A 310 -10.96 21.23 16.28
C ILE A 310 -10.30 19.93 15.82
N GLY A 311 -9.92 19.93 14.55
CA GLY A 311 -9.10 18.97 13.78
C GLY A 311 -8.85 17.56 14.36
N TYR A 312 -9.34 16.55 13.63
CA TYR A 312 -8.93 15.16 13.81
C TYR A 312 -7.86 14.80 12.79
N VAL A 313 -6.84 14.04 13.18
CA VAL A 313 -5.85 13.50 12.24
C VAL A 313 -6.16 12.02 11.99
N SER A 314 -6.62 11.69 10.79
CA SER A 314 -6.76 10.32 10.33
C SER A 314 -5.47 9.85 9.68
N VAL A 315 -4.96 8.71 10.12
CA VAL A 315 -3.86 8.01 9.47
C VAL A 315 -4.49 6.96 8.57
N LYS A 316 -4.56 7.23 7.27
CA LYS A 316 -5.01 6.24 6.29
C LYS A 316 -3.83 5.78 5.44
N GLU A 317 -3.58 4.47 5.44
CA GLU A 317 -2.95 3.86 4.28
C GLU A 317 -4.02 3.69 3.20
N LYS A 318 -4.06 4.62 2.23
CA LYS A 318 -4.96 4.51 1.09
C LYS A 318 -4.25 3.75 -0.03
N VAL A 319 -4.68 2.51 -0.27
CA VAL A 319 -4.31 1.72 -1.45
C VAL A 319 -5.51 1.74 -2.38
N SER A 320 -5.43 2.53 -3.45
CA SER A 320 -6.41 2.49 -4.55
C SER A 320 -5.94 1.49 -5.60
N ALA A 321 -6.82 0.56 -5.98
CA ALA A 321 -6.60 -0.37 -7.09
C ALA A 321 -7.80 -0.35 -8.05
N ALA A 322 -7.58 -0.86 -9.25
CA ALA A 322 -8.58 -0.96 -10.31
C ALA A 322 -9.80 -1.83 -9.92
N THR A 323 -11.00 -1.45 -10.37
CA THR A 323 -12.32 -2.12 -10.16
C THR A 323 -12.73 -2.87 -11.45
N ILE A 324 -13.46 -4.00 -11.57
CA ILE A 324 -14.47 -4.77 -10.79
C ILE A 324 -14.42 -6.27 -11.25
N VAL A 325 -14.75 -7.26 -10.37
CA VAL A 325 -15.60 -8.46 -10.72
C VAL A 325 -16.50 -8.91 -9.53
N ASN A 326 -17.83 -8.70 -9.66
CA ASN A 326 -19.00 -9.35 -9.02
C ASN A 326 -19.20 -9.41 -7.47
N ASP A 327 -19.86 -8.37 -6.91
CA ASP A 327 -21.18 -8.33 -6.23
C ASP A 327 -21.71 -9.39 -5.23
N SER A 328 -20.87 -10.09 -4.46
CA SER A 328 -21.39 -10.73 -3.22
C SER A 328 -20.44 -10.77 -2.03
N LEU A 329 -19.29 -10.11 -2.11
CA LEU A 329 -18.34 -10.03 -1.01
C LEU A 329 -18.72 -8.85 -0.12
N LYS A 330 -18.73 -9.06 1.21
CA LYS A 330 -19.03 -7.99 2.19
C LYS A 330 -17.84 -7.75 3.10
N GLY A 331 -17.69 -6.50 3.55
CA GLY A 331 -16.71 -6.12 4.58
C GLY A 331 -15.28 -6.10 4.05
N ARG A 332 -14.32 -6.54 4.87
CA ARG A 332 -12.87 -6.45 4.55
C ARG A 332 -12.47 -7.14 3.24
N ARG A 333 -13.19 -8.19 2.85
CA ARG A 333 -12.88 -8.97 1.65
C ARG A 333 -13.22 -8.22 0.35
N GLU A 334 -14.22 -7.36 0.37
CA GLU A 334 -14.54 -6.45 -0.73
C GLU A 334 -13.55 -5.28 -0.77
N LYS A 335 -13.23 -4.73 0.41
CA LYS A 335 -12.42 -3.50 0.53
C LYS A 335 -10.92 -3.68 0.26
N TYR A 336 -10.35 -4.85 0.51
CA TYR A 336 -8.89 -5.05 0.53
C TYR A 336 -8.36 -6.13 -0.42
N ASN A 337 -9.21 -6.72 -1.27
CA ASN A 337 -8.76 -7.72 -2.25
C ASN A 337 -8.26 -7.09 -3.56
N PHE A 338 -7.54 -5.97 -3.47
CA PHE A 338 -7.00 -5.26 -4.63
C PHE A 338 -6.11 -6.14 -5.51
N ILE A 339 -5.38 -7.10 -4.94
CA ILE A 339 -4.60 -8.07 -5.72
C ILE A 339 -5.52 -8.94 -6.60
N ALA A 340 -6.67 -9.37 -6.07
CA ALA A 340 -7.62 -10.16 -6.83
C ALA A 340 -8.24 -9.34 -7.97
N ASP A 341 -8.46 -8.04 -7.76
CA ASP A 341 -9.00 -7.15 -8.79
C ASP A 341 -8.00 -6.95 -9.94
N VAL A 342 -6.72 -6.71 -9.62
CA VAL A 342 -5.63 -6.64 -10.62
C VAL A 342 -5.54 -7.93 -11.43
N VAL A 343 -5.63 -9.08 -10.77
CA VAL A 343 -5.64 -10.40 -11.41
C VAL A 343 -6.83 -10.52 -12.36
N ALA A 344 -8.03 -10.14 -11.93
CA ALA A 344 -9.24 -10.28 -12.73
C ALA A 344 -9.19 -9.42 -14.01
N VAL A 345 -8.66 -8.20 -13.91
CA VAL A 345 -8.48 -7.29 -15.05
C VAL A 345 -7.40 -7.79 -16.01
N SER A 346 -6.31 -8.34 -15.46
CA SER A 346 -5.10 -8.65 -16.24
C SER A 346 -5.08 -10.06 -16.83
N ALA A 347 -5.67 -11.03 -16.12
CA ALA A 347 -5.64 -12.45 -16.49
C ALA A 347 -6.09 -12.77 -17.93
N PRO A 348 -7.15 -12.13 -18.50
CA PRO A 348 -7.59 -12.42 -19.87
C PRO A 348 -6.53 -12.16 -20.95
N SER A 349 -5.54 -11.32 -20.66
CA SER A 349 -4.44 -11.00 -21.58
C SER A 349 -3.21 -11.88 -21.40
N VAL A 350 -3.15 -12.73 -20.37
CA VAL A 350 -2.00 -13.60 -20.06
C VAL A 350 -2.16 -14.94 -20.77
N VAL A 351 -1.06 -15.45 -21.32
CA VAL A 351 -1.05 -16.69 -22.11
C VAL A 351 0.01 -17.66 -21.62
N TYR A 352 -0.21 -18.95 -21.84
CA TYR A 352 0.80 -19.99 -21.67
C TYR A 352 1.50 -20.23 -23.00
N ILE A 353 2.82 -20.42 -22.96
CA ILE A 353 3.65 -20.70 -24.15
C ILE A 353 4.38 -22.01 -23.91
N GLU A 354 4.28 -22.90 -24.90
CA GLU A 354 4.94 -24.20 -24.89
C GLU A 354 5.69 -24.41 -26.21
N ILE A 355 6.95 -24.81 -26.14
CA ILE A 355 7.80 -25.13 -27.28
C ILE A 355 8.01 -26.64 -27.31
N LYS A 356 7.54 -27.31 -28.36
CA LYS A 356 7.64 -28.76 -28.53
C LYS A 356 8.64 -29.15 -29.60
N ASP A 357 9.34 -30.28 -29.39
CA ASP A 357 10.18 -30.91 -30.40
C ASP A 357 9.34 -31.84 -31.28
N GLY A 358 9.09 -31.45 -32.54
CA GLY A 358 8.34 -32.27 -33.48
C GLY A 358 9.01 -33.59 -33.87
N ARG A 359 10.28 -33.83 -33.52
CA ARG A 359 11.03 -35.05 -33.87
C ARG A 359 11.14 -36.05 -32.74
N ARG A 360 10.99 -35.61 -31.49
CA ARG A 360 11.13 -36.48 -30.31
C ARG A 360 9.77 -36.64 -29.66
N LEU A 361 9.27 -37.87 -29.69
CA LEU A 361 8.04 -38.24 -29.02
C LEU A 361 8.38 -38.80 -27.64
N ASP A 362 7.60 -38.41 -26.63
CA ASP A 362 7.62 -39.02 -25.33
C ASP A 362 7.15 -40.48 -25.44
N LEU A 363 7.93 -41.40 -24.88
CA LEU A 363 7.75 -42.85 -25.05
C LEU A 363 6.46 -43.38 -24.41
N TYR A 364 5.88 -42.63 -23.46
CA TYR A 364 4.69 -43.04 -22.72
C TYR A 364 3.41 -42.40 -23.28
N THR A 365 3.48 -41.14 -23.71
CA THR A 365 2.33 -40.35 -24.16
C THR A 365 2.21 -40.24 -25.68
N GLY A 366 3.24 -40.63 -26.44
CA GLY A 366 3.29 -40.50 -27.89
C GLY A 366 3.21 -39.05 -28.39
N SER A 367 3.36 -38.07 -27.49
CA SER A 367 3.27 -36.64 -27.77
C SER A 367 4.66 -36.02 -27.95
N PRO A 368 4.81 -34.96 -28.76
CA PRO A 368 6.06 -34.21 -28.86
C PRO A 368 6.59 -33.75 -27.50
N ILE A 369 7.88 -33.97 -27.23
CA ILE A 369 8.51 -33.60 -25.95
C ILE A 369 8.58 -32.08 -25.83
N THR A 370 8.19 -31.55 -24.67
CA THR A 370 8.32 -30.12 -24.34
C THR A 370 9.79 -29.75 -24.12
N LEU A 371 10.31 -28.85 -24.96
CA LEU A 371 11.66 -28.31 -24.91
C LEU A 371 11.78 -27.14 -23.93
N SER A 372 10.77 -26.28 -23.94
CA SER A 372 10.69 -25.07 -23.13
C SER A 372 9.23 -24.71 -22.89
N ASN A 373 8.95 -24.07 -21.77
CA ASN A 373 7.66 -23.49 -21.49
C ASN A 373 7.81 -22.22 -20.66
N GLY A 374 6.76 -21.42 -20.64
CA GLY A 374 6.70 -20.18 -19.91
C GLY A 374 5.36 -19.48 -20.10
N SER A 375 5.30 -18.23 -19.70
CA SER A 375 4.16 -17.35 -19.88
C SER A 375 4.46 -16.27 -20.91
N GLY A 376 3.42 -15.61 -21.38
CA GLY A 376 3.48 -14.38 -22.14
C GLY A 376 2.24 -13.55 -21.89
N PHE A 377 2.12 -12.43 -22.60
CA PHE A 377 0.90 -11.65 -22.60
C PHE A 377 0.67 -10.97 -23.94
N VAL A 378 -0.61 -10.81 -24.28
CA VAL A 378 -1.06 -10.19 -25.53
C VAL A 378 -0.87 -8.68 -25.43
N VAL A 379 -0.14 -8.10 -26.38
CA VAL A 379 0.14 -6.65 -26.46
C VAL A 379 -0.63 -5.96 -27.59
N LYS A 380 -1.20 -6.72 -28.53
CA LYS A 380 -2.10 -6.19 -29.57
C LYS A 380 -3.26 -7.16 -29.81
N GLU A 381 -4.41 -6.58 -30.14
CA GLU A 381 -5.65 -7.33 -30.41
C GLU A 381 -5.53 -8.28 -31.62
N ASP A 382 -4.52 -8.08 -32.48
CA ASP A 382 -4.23 -8.91 -33.66
C ASP A 382 -3.41 -10.18 -33.36
N GLY A 383 -3.19 -10.50 -32.08
CA GLY A 383 -2.49 -11.72 -31.66
C GLY A 383 -0.99 -11.58 -31.49
N LEU A 384 -0.46 -10.36 -31.40
CA LEU A 384 0.92 -10.13 -30.99
C LEU A 384 1.08 -10.37 -29.47
N ILE A 385 2.00 -11.24 -29.12
CA ILE A 385 2.31 -11.65 -27.74
C ILE A 385 3.77 -11.32 -27.45
N LEU A 386 4.02 -10.83 -26.24
CA LEU A 386 5.36 -10.63 -25.68
C LEU A 386 5.70 -11.74 -24.68
N THR A 387 6.95 -12.17 -24.68
CA THR A 387 7.53 -13.11 -23.70
C THR A 387 9.04 -12.89 -23.59
N ASN A 388 9.73 -13.74 -22.82
CA ASN A 388 11.19 -13.75 -22.78
C ASN A 388 11.81 -14.52 -23.95
N ALA A 389 13.01 -14.11 -24.36
CA ALA A 389 13.76 -14.79 -25.40
C ALA A 389 14.14 -16.23 -24.99
N HIS A 390 14.47 -16.45 -23.71
CA HIS A 390 14.80 -17.79 -23.23
C HIS A 390 13.59 -18.75 -23.17
N VAL A 391 12.35 -18.24 -23.19
CA VAL A 391 11.14 -19.07 -23.28
C VAL A 391 11.03 -19.64 -24.69
N VAL A 392 11.33 -18.84 -25.72
CA VAL A 392 11.25 -19.23 -27.12
C VAL A 392 12.57 -19.82 -27.62
N VAL A 393 12.70 -21.14 -27.58
CA VAL A 393 13.88 -21.84 -28.13
C VAL A 393 13.78 -21.91 -29.65
N ASN A 394 14.66 -21.22 -30.37
CA ASN A 394 14.66 -21.18 -31.84
C ASN A 394 15.35 -22.40 -32.48
N LYS A 395 14.80 -23.61 -32.32
CA LYS A 395 15.30 -24.81 -33.00
C LYS A 395 14.63 -25.02 -34.35
N PRO A 396 15.34 -25.49 -35.40
CA PRO A 396 14.69 -25.96 -36.61
C PRO A 396 13.73 -27.10 -36.23
N ASN A 397 12.44 -26.95 -36.57
CA ASN A 397 11.31 -27.85 -36.23
C ASN A 397 10.72 -27.72 -34.81
N ALA A 398 11.02 -26.64 -34.08
CA ALA A 398 10.29 -26.31 -32.87
C ALA A 398 8.84 -25.89 -33.21
N ILE A 399 7.85 -26.48 -32.55
CA ILE A 399 6.44 -26.09 -32.65
C ILE A 399 6.13 -25.18 -31.47
N VAL A 400 5.71 -23.95 -31.76
CA VAL A 400 5.24 -23.00 -30.73
C VAL A 400 3.74 -23.16 -30.56
N GLU A 401 3.31 -23.57 -29.37
CA GLU A 401 1.91 -23.62 -28.97
C GLU A 401 1.64 -22.55 -27.92
N VAL A 402 0.56 -21.81 -28.12
CA VAL A 402 0.09 -20.77 -27.20
C VAL A 402 -1.28 -21.17 -26.72
N LYS A 403 -1.47 -21.20 -25.40
CA LYS A 403 -2.79 -21.44 -24.79
C LYS A 403 -3.33 -20.16 -24.16
N LEU A 404 -4.56 -19.82 -24.53
CA LEU A 404 -5.29 -18.66 -23.99
C LEU A 404 -6.04 -19.03 -22.70
N LEU A 405 -6.53 -18.02 -21.96
CA LEU A 405 -7.27 -18.21 -20.71
C LEU A 405 -8.55 -19.03 -20.89
N ASP A 406 -9.21 -18.93 -22.05
CA ASP A 406 -10.42 -19.69 -22.40
C ASP A 406 -10.16 -21.19 -22.62
N GLY A 407 -8.89 -21.61 -22.59
CA GLY A 407 -8.46 -22.98 -22.79
C GLY A 407 -8.10 -23.33 -24.24
N SER A 408 -8.31 -22.43 -25.20
CA SER A 408 -7.98 -22.65 -26.61
C SER A 408 -6.46 -22.64 -26.85
N THR A 409 -5.99 -23.52 -27.73
CA THR A 409 -4.58 -23.65 -28.11
C THR A 409 -4.39 -23.27 -29.58
N HIS A 410 -3.42 -22.41 -29.85
CA HIS A 410 -3.10 -21.90 -31.19
C HIS A 410 -1.63 -22.08 -31.50
N LYS A 411 -1.30 -22.35 -32.77
CA LYS A 411 0.10 -22.37 -33.22
C LYS A 411 0.61 -20.95 -33.40
N GLY A 412 1.77 -20.67 -32.82
CA GLY A 412 2.44 -19.38 -32.91
C GLY A 412 3.63 -19.38 -33.86
N VAL A 413 4.03 -18.19 -34.29
CA VAL A 413 5.28 -17.94 -35.02
C VAL A 413 6.08 -16.90 -34.26
N VAL A 414 7.36 -17.17 -34.00
CA VAL A 414 8.27 -16.19 -33.39
C VAL A 414 8.60 -15.13 -34.45
N GLU A 415 8.37 -13.86 -34.13
CA GLU A 415 8.61 -12.75 -35.06
C GLU A 415 9.95 -12.07 -34.83
N ASP A 416 10.24 -11.69 -33.58
CA ASP A 416 11.47 -11.02 -33.20
C ASP A 416 12.03 -11.62 -31.91
N VAL A 417 13.36 -11.65 -31.80
CA VAL A 417 14.08 -12.12 -30.61
C VAL A 417 15.26 -11.18 -30.36
N ASP A 418 15.31 -10.59 -29.17
CA ASP A 418 16.47 -9.87 -28.65
C ASP A 418 17.08 -10.61 -27.46
N LEU A 419 18.14 -11.36 -27.72
CA LEU A 419 18.91 -12.08 -26.70
C LEU A 419 19.63 -11.15 -25.70
N LYS A 420 19.87 -9.88 -26.09
CA LYS A 420 20.51 -8.91 -25.19
C LYS A 420 19.54 -8.53 -24.08
N SER A 421 18.32 -8.12 -24.44
CA SER A 421 17.27 -7.75 -23.48
C SER A 421 16.46 -8.92 -22.93
N ASP A 422 16.66 -10.12 -23.47
CA ASP A 422 15.87 -11.32 -23.13
C ASP A 422 14.37 -11.12 -23.43
N LEU A 423 14.05 -10.46 -24.55
CA LEU A 423 12.69 -10.22 -25.02
C LEU A 423 12.43 -10.92 -26.36
N ALA A 424 11.22 -11.41 -26.55
CA ALA A 424 10.77 -11.95 -27.83
C ALA A 424 9.29 -11.66 -28.08
N THR A 425 8.94 -11.58 -29.35
CA THR A 425 7.56 -11.52 -29.82
C THR A 425 7.18 -12.78 -30.55
N LEU A 426 5.93 -13.18 -30.37
CA LEU A 426 5.31 -14.22 -31.17
C LEU A 426 3.92 -13.77 -31.61
N ARG A 427 3.46 -14.33 -32.74
CA ARG A 427 2.15 -14.05 -33.31
C ARG A 427 1.32 -15.32 -33.35
N ILE A 428 0.06 -15.21 -32.96
CA ILE A 428 -0.97 -16.23 -33.23
C ILE A 428 -2.01 -15.70 -34.21
N PRO A 429 -2.64 -16.55 -35.03
CA PRO A 429 -3.62 -16.13 -36.03
C PRO A 429 -5.02 -15.90 -35.43
N VAL A 430 -5.12 -15.12 -34.36
CA VAL A 430 -6.36 -14.82 -33.63
C VAL A 430 -6.49 -13.31 -33.45
N LYS A 431 -7.69 -12.76 -33.67
CA LYS A 431 -8.00 -11.33 -33.59
C LYS A 431 -8.97 -11.03 -32.45
N ASN A 432 -9.07 -9.75 -32.08
CA ASN A 432 -9.94 -9.23 -31.01
C ASN A 432 -9.61 -9.83 -29.64
N LEU A 433 -8.32 -10.05 -29.37
CA LEU A 433 -7.87 -10.60 -28.10
C LEU A 433 -7.79 -9.50 -27.02
N PRO A 434 -8.09 -9.81 -25.75
CA PRO A 434 -7.82 -8.91 -24.64
C PRO A 434 -6.34 -8.55 -24.56
N THR A 435 -6.01 -7.25 -24.48
CA THR A 435 -4.63 -6.76 -24.47
C THR A 435 -4.21 -6.23 -23.10
N MET A 436 -2.96 -6.48 -22.75
CA MET A 436 -2.31 -5.88 -21.60
C MET A 436 -1.97 -4.42 -21.88
N LYS A 437 -2.31 -3.51 -20.96
CA LYS A 437 -1.85 -2.12 -21.03
C LYS A 437 -0.39 -2.04 -20.60
N LEU A 438 0.42 -1.30 -21.35
CA LEU A 438 1.83 -1.07 -21.00
C LEU A 438 1.94 0.23 -20.21
N GLY A 439 2.40 0.13 -18.95
CA GLY A 439 2.63 1.28 -18.09
C GLY A 439 3.97 1.95 -18.38
N SER A 440 4.56 2.58 -17.37
CA SER A 440 5.88 3.21 -17.41
C SER A 440 6.75 2.61 -16.32
N SER A 441 7.95 2.14 -16.68
CA SER A 441 8.88 1.63 -15.67
C SER A 441 9.73 2.73 -15.02
N ALA A 442 9.77 3.91 -15.63
CA ALA A 442 10.44 5.09 -15.07
C ALA A 442 9.76 5.64 -13.80
N ASP A 443 8.46 5.40 -13.64
CA ASP A 443 7.64 6.00 -12.58
C ASP A 443 7.44 5.08 -11.34
N ILE A 444 8.02 3.87 -11.39
CA ILE A 444 7.88 2.85 -10.35
C ILE A 444 8.56 3.31 -9.06
N ARG A 445 7.90 3.11 -7.91
CA ARG A 445 8.48 3.39 -6.60
C ARG A 445 8.89 2.10 -5.86
N PRO A 446 10.02 2.10 -5.15
CA PRO A 446 10.27 1.08 -4.12
C PRO A 446 9.12 1.04 -3.11
N GLY A 447 8.67 -0.16 -2.76
CA GLY A 447 7.52 -0.42 -1.88
C GLY A 447 6.18 -0.53 -2.61
N GLU A 448 6.12 -0.26 -3.91
CA GLU A 448 4.88 -0.38 -4.69
C GLU A 448 4.45 -1.84 -4.83
N TRP A 449 3.17 -2.12 -4.61
CA TRP A 449 2.59 -3.45 -4.80
C TRP A 449 2.61 -3.85 -6.26
N VAL A 450 3.02 -5.08 -6.51
CA VAL A 450 3.08 -5.68 -7.84
C VAL A 450 2.57 -7.10 -7.82
N VAL A 451 2.03 -7.53 -8.96
CA VAL A 451 1.53 -8.88 -9.19
C VAL A 451 2.30 -9.50 -10.35
N ALA A 452 3.06 -10.56 -10.07
CA ALA A 452 3.75 -11.34 -11.09
C ALA A 452 2.80 -12.43 -11.62
N MET A 453 2.27 -12.18 -12.80
CA MET A 453 1.24 -13.00 -13.44
C MET A 453 1.86 -14.02 -14.40
N GLY A 454 1.26 -15.21 -14.46
CA GLY A 454 1.61 -16.25 -15.42
C GLY A 454 0.58 -17.36 -15.53
N SER A 455 0.81 -18.31 -16.43
CA SER A 455 -0.07 -19.44 -16.72
C SER A 455 0.72 -20.77 -16.83
N PRO A 456 1.26 -21.34 -15.74
CA PRO A 456 2.27 -22.43 -15.79
C PRO A 456 1.85 -23.73 -16.46
N LEU A 457 0.57 -24.10 -16.36
CA LEU A 457 0.10 -25.47 -16.67
C LEU A 457 -1.29 -25.46 -17.30
N ALA A 458 -1.64 -24.40 -18.03
CA ALA A 458 -2.83 -24.40 -18.88
C ALA A 458 -4.19 -24.58 -18.15
N LEU A 459 -4.21 -24.69 -16.82
CA LEU A 459 -5.38 -24.96 -15.97
C LEU A 459 -5.52 -24.00 -14.78
N SER A 460 -4.49 -23.21 -14.47
CA SER A 460 -4.51 -22.23 -13.37
C SER A 460 -3.47 -21.15 -13.60
N ASN A 461 -3.86 -19.87 -13.53
CA ASN A 461 -2.89 -18.77 -13.51
C ASN A 461 -2.06 -18.85 -12.23
N THR A 462 -0.73 -18.84 -12.34
CA THR A 462 0.12 -18.61 -11.18
C THR A 462 0.23 -17.12 -10.98
N VAL A 463 -0.42 -16.70 -9.91
CA VAL A 463 -0.41 -15.33 -9.44
C VAL A 463 0.44 -15.32 -8.19
N THR A 464 1.45 -14.49 -8.18
CA THR A 464 2.18 -14.15 -6.96
C THR A 464 2.18 -12.64 -6.79
N ALA A 465 2.12 -12.18 -5.55
CA ALA A 465 2.13 -10.75 -5.23
C ALA A 465 3.30 -10.45 -4.31
N GLY A 466 3.76 -9.21 -4.38
CA GLY A 466 4.84 -8.68 -3.57
C GLY A 466 4.95 -7.18 -3.78
N VAL A 467 6.09 -6.62 -3.42
CA VAL A 467 6.42 -5.21 -3.60
C VAL A 467 7.67 -5.06 -4.47
N VAL A 468 7.83 -3.90 -5.09
CA VAL A 468 9.08 -3.52 -5.74
C VAL A 468 10.12 -3.23 -4.67
N SER A 469 11.17 -4.04 -4.58
CA SER A 469 12.28 -3.80 -3.65
C SER A 469 13.24 -2.74 -4.19
N SER A 470 13.39 -2.64 -5.52
CA SER A 470 14.17 -1.59 -6.20
C SER A 470 13.64 -1.41 -7.61
N ALA A 471 13.35 -0.17 -8.00
CA ALA A 471 12.85 0.16 -9.33
C ALA A 471 13.95 0.12 -10.41
N GLN A 472 15.20 0.34 -10.00
CA GLN A 472 16.32 0.45 -10.93
C GLN A 472 17.57 -0.21 -10.34
N ARG A 473 17.70 -1.52 -10.50
CA ARG A 473 18.92 -2.23 -10.11
C ARG A 473 19.80 -2.45 -11.33
N ALA A 474 20.96 -1.81 -11.33
CA ALA A 474 21.94 -1.96 -12.39
C ALA A 474 22.40 -3.43 -12.47
N SER A 475 22.49 -3.97 -13.68
CA SER A 475 23.02 -5.31 -13.95
C SER A 475 24.40 -5.53 -13.33
N GLU A 476 25.22 -4.48 -13.21
CA GLU A 476 26.54 -4.50 -12.59
C GLU A 476 26.46 -4.83 -11.09
N GLU A 477 25.42 -4.35 -10.39
CA GLU A 477 25.15 -4.66 -8.97
C GLU A 477 24.64 -6.10 -8.78
N LEU A 478 24.11 -6.71 -9.85
CA LEU A 478 23.71 -8.11 -9.94
C LEU A 478 24.88 -9.02 -10.36
N GLY A 479 26.08 -8.46 -10.57
CA GLY A 479 27.24 -9.17 -11.09
C GLY A 479 27.16 -9.49 -12.58
N LEU A 480 26.12 -9.02 -13.27
CA LEU A 480 25.91 -9.16 -14.71
C LEU A 480 26.62 -8.01 -15.45
N ARG A 481 27.95 -7.95 -15.39
CA ARG A 481 28.74 -6.97 -16.17
C ARG A 481 28.42 -7.12 -17.66
N GLY A 482 28.45 -6.04 -18.45
CA GLY A 482 28.39 -6.07 -19.93
C GLY A 482 26.99 -6.03 -20.57
N LYS A 483 25.92 -5.94 -19.78
CA LYS A 483 24.62 -5.50 -20.25
C LYS A 483 24.33 -4.17 -19.57
N ASP A 484 24.34 -3.04 -20.27
CA ASP A 484 23.85 -1.76 -19.72
C ASP A 484 22.33 -1.83 -19.53
N MET A 485 21.88 -2.68 -18.62
CA MET A 485 20.48 -3.01 -18.39
C MET A 485 20.16 -2.88 -16.92
N VAL A 486 19.02 -2.26 -16.67
CA VAL A 486 18.49 -2.07 -15.34
C VAL A 486 17.31 -3.03 -15.19
N TYR A 487 17.19 -3.69 -14.03
CA TYR A 487 16.08 -4.59 -13.71
C TYR A 487 15.20 -4.01 -12.61
N ILE A 488 13.91 -4.36 -12.64
CA ILE A 488 13.00 -4.18 -11.52
C ILE A 488 13.22 -5.35 -10.57
N GLN A 489 13.55 -5.07 -9.32
CA GLN A 489 13.64 -6.08 -8.27
C GLN A 489 12.32 -6.13 -7.50
N THR A 490 11.81 -7.34 -7.25
CA THR A 490 10.61 -7.56 -6.43
C THR A 490 10.79 -8.78 -5.52
N ASP A 491 10.10 -8.79 -4.39
CA ASP A 491 9.97 -9.98 -3.54
C ASP A 491 8.84 -10.90 -3.99
N ALA A 492 8.00 -10.47 -4.95
CA ALA A 492 6.99 -11.30 -5.59
C ALA A 492 7.66 -12.55 -6.17
N PRO A 493 7.28 -13.77 -5.74
CA PRO A 493 7.94 -14.98 -6.22
C PRO A 493 7.78 -15.17 -7.74
N ILE A 494 8.88 -15.10 -8.48
CA ILE A 494 8.93 -15.51 -9.88
C ILE A 494 9.38 -16.98 -9.95
N THR A 495 8.69 -17.77 -10.76
CA THR A 495 8.97 -19.18 -10.99
C THR A 495 8.95 -19.46 -12.49
N PHE A 496 9.29 -20.68 -12.91
CA PHE A 496 9.17 -21.07 -14.32
C PHE A 496 7.75 -20.85 -14.88
N GLY A 497 6.73 -20.95 -14.01
CA GLY A 497 5.35 -20.83 -14.41
C GLY A 497 4.90 -19.43 -14.81
N ASN A 498 5.53 -18.37 -14.29
CA ASN A 498 5.20 -16.97 -14.62
C ASN A 498 6.32 -16.19 -15.29
N SER A 499 7.48 -16.82 -15.53
CA SER A 499 8.55 -16.28 -16.38
C SER A 499 8.04 -16.03 -17.80
N GLY A 500 8.39 -14.88 -18.39
CA GLY A 500 7.84 -14.35 -19.63
C GLY A 500 6.48 -13.64 -19.48
N GLY A 501 5.77 -13.85 -18.37
CA GLY A 501 4.51 -13.16 -18.07
C GLY A 501 4.70 -11.71 -17.58
N PRO A 502 3.62 -10.93 -17.43
CA PRO A 502 3.73 -9.54 -17.01
C PRO A 502 3.92 -9.40 -15.50
N LEU A 503 4.74 -8.43 -15.10
CA LEU A 503 4.75 -7.85 -13.76
C LEU A 503 3.83 -6.62 -13.79
N VAL A 504 2.74 -6.65 -13.03
CA VAL A 504 1.63 -5.70 -13.14
C VAL A 504 1.53 -4.84 -11.88
N ASN A 505 1.28 -3.53 -12.05
CA ASN A 505 0.99 -2.62 -10.94
C ASN A 505 -0.49 -2.68 -10.50
N LEU A 506 -0.89 -1.87 -9.52
CA LEU A 506 -2.27 -1.86 -9.01
C LEU A 506 -3.31 -1.27 -9.98
N ASP A 507 -2.86 -0.57 -11.02
CA ASP A 507 -3.73 -0.02 -12.07
C ASP A 507 -3.99 -1.02 -13.20
N GLY A 508 -3.42 -2.24 -13.12
CA GLY A 508 -3.56 -3.27 -14.15
C GLY A 508 -2.65 -3.04 -15.37
N GLU A 509 -1.56 -2.29 -15.20
CA GLU A 509 -0.59 -2.00 -16.26
C GLU A 509 0.67 -2.86 -16.08
N ALA A 510 1.15 -3.45 -17.17
CA ALA A 510 2.44 -4.12 -17.19
C ALA A 510 3.56 -3.09 -17.05
N ILE A 511 4.31 -3.19 -15.95
CA ILE A 511 5.48 -2.36 -15.65
C ILE A 511 6.80 -3.13 -15.89
N GLY A 512 6.72 -4.45 -16.07
CA GLY A 512 7.85 -5.26 -16.50
C GLY A 512 7.47 -6.64 -17.02
N VAL A 513 8.47 -7.41 -17.47
CA VAL A 513 8.36 -8.81 -17.90
C VAL A 513 9.10 -9.69 -16.91
N ASN A 514 8.39 -10.61 -16.26
CA ASN A 514 8.93 -11.52 -15.26
C ASN A 514 10.06 -12.34 -15.88
N SER A 515 11.31 -12.21 -15.41
CA SER A 515 12.44 -12.88 -16.05
C SER A 515 12.98 -14.01 -15.16
N MET A 516 13.53 -13.67 -14.00
CA MET A 516 14.28 -14.64 -13.19
C MET A 516 14.08 -14.47 -11.69
N LYS A 517 14.22 -15.57 -10.95
CA LYS A 517 14.36 -15.56 -9.49
C LYS A 517 15.81 -15.90 -9.16
N VAL A 518 16.44 -15.07 -8.32
CA VAL A 518 17.82 -15.28 -7.88
C VAL A 518 17.85 -16.04 -6.55
N MET A 519 16.96 -15.67 -5.63
CA MET A 519 16.87 -16.27 -4.30
C MET A 519 15.45 -16.10 -3.73
N SER A 520 15.16 -16.73 -2.60
CA SER A 520 13.86 -16.51 -1.94
C SER A 520 13.72 -15.05 -1.51
N GLY A 521 12.66 -14.38 -1.98
CA GLY A 521 12.40 -12.96 -1.71
C GLY A 521 13.15 -11.99 -2.63
N ILE A 522 13.89 -12.47 -3.64
CA ILE A 522 14.49 -11.61 -4.67
C ILE A 522 14.27 -12.21 -6.06
N SER A 523 13.40 -11.56 -6.80
CA SER A 523 13.07 -11.81 -8.19
C SER A 523 13.33 -10.56 -9.03
N PHE A 524 13.51 -10.76 -10.34
CA PHE A 524 13.80 -9.69 -11.30
C PHE A 524 12.86 -9.73 -12.50
N ALA A 525 12.43 -8.54 -12.92
CA ALA A 525 11.69 -8.32 -14.15
C ALA A 525 12.42 -7.31 -15.05
N ILE A 526 12.29 -7.51 -16.36
CA ILE A 526 12.79 -6.57 -17.37
C ILE A 526 11.83 -5.37 -17.41
N PRO A 527 12.31 -4.12 -17.27
CA PRO A 527 11.44 -2.95 -17.26
C PRO A 527 10.67 -2.79 -18.58
N ILE A 528 9.40 -2.37 -18.50
CA ILE A 528 8.53 -2.27 -19.68
C ILE A 528 9.00 -1.22 -20.70
N ASP A 529 9.78 -0.22 -20.29
CA ASP A 529 10.29 0.77 -21.25
C ASP A 529 11.31 0.17 -22.22
N TYR A 530 12.06 -0.88 -21.83
CA TYR A 530 12.89 -1.65 -22.76
C TYR A 530 12.05 -2.38 -23.82
N VAL A 531 10.83 -2.80 -23.47
CA VAL A 531 9.89 -3.41 -24.42
C VAL A 531 9.45 -2.38 -25.46
N LYS A 532 9.18 -1.14 -25.03
CA LYS A 532 8.84 -0.05 -25.96
C LYS A 532 9.97 0.23 -26.94
N GLU A 533 11.21 0.24 -26.47
CA GLU A 533 12.39 0.33 -27.35
C GLU A 533 12.53 -0.86 -28.29
N PHE A 534 12.29 -2.08 -27.80
CA PHE A 534 12.35 -3.30 -28.60
C PHE A 534 11.34 -3.26 -29.76
N PHE A 535 10.11 -2.81 -29.51
CA PHE A 535 9.12 -2.60 -30.57
C PHE A 535 9.51 -1.51 -31.57
N ALA A 536 10.25 -0.49 -31.15
CA ALA A 536 10.77 0.53 -32.05
C ALA A 536 11.89 -0.03 -32.96
N LYS A 537 12.77 -0.88 -32.43
CA LYS A 537 13.92 -1.49 -33.15
C LYS A 537 13.50 -2.61 -34.12
N SER A 538 12.50 -3.42 -33.77
CA SER A 538 11.95 -4.49 -34.64
C SER A 538 11.46 -3.97 -36.01
N ARG A 539 11.09 -2.67 -36.11
CA ARG A 539 10.70 -2.04 -37.38
C ARG A 539 11.87 -1.80 -38.36
N SER A 540 13.12 -1.88 -37.92
CA SER A 540 14.31 -1.80 -38.77
C SER A 540 15.01 -3.16 -38.84
N LYS A 541 14.67 -3.96 -39.85
CA LYS A 541 15.27 -5.30 -40.03
C LYS A 541 16.77 -5.20 -40.33
N SER A 542 17.60 -5.53 -39.35
CA SER A 542 18.98 -5.95 -39.57
C SER A 542 19.01 -7.47 -39.74
N PRO A 543 19.89 -8.06 -40.57
CA PRO A 543 19.94 -9.51 -40.77
C PRO A 543 20.36 -10.24 -39.48
N PRO A 544 19.92 -11.50 -39.29
CA PRO A 544 20.23 -12.27 -38.09
C PRO A 544 21.74 -12.52 -38.00
N VAL A 545 22.34 -12.04 -36.91
CA VAL A 545 23.73 -12.35 -36.57
C VAL A 545 23.74 -13.73 -35.93
N SER A 546 24.40 -14.72 -36.54
CA SER A 546 24.48 -16.05 -35.93
C SER A 546 25.27 -15.98 -34.63
N LYS A 547 24.69 -16.40 -33.51
CA LYS A 547 25.33 -16.33 -32.19
C LYS A 547 25.52 -17.72 -31.61
N ARG A 548 26.64 -17.93 -30.93
CA ARG A 548 26.95 -19.22 -30.32
C ARG A 548 26.18 -19.43 -29.03
N TYR A 549 25.68 -20.64 -28.85
CA TYR A 549 24.75 -21.02 -27.80
C TYR A 549 25.30 -22.17 -26.96
N LEU A 550 25.15 -22.06 -25.63
CA LEU A 550 25.57 -23.10 -24.66
C LEU A 550 24.38 -23.82 -24.00
N GLY A 551 23.23 -23.13 -23.87
CA GLY A 551 22.01 -23.65 -23.24
C GLY A 551 22.03 -23.73 -21.72
N ILE A 552 22.54 -22.69 -21.07
CA ILE A 552 22.58 -22.57 -19.61
C ILE A 552 21.95 -21.27 -19.14
N THR A 553 21.32 -21.31 -17.97
CA THR A 553 20.96 -20.11 -17.21
C THR A 553 22.07 -19.85 -16.21
N MET A 554 22.57 -18.61 -16.17
CA MET A 554 23.76 -18.22 -15.42
C MET A 554 23.41 -17.21 -14.34
N LEU A 555 24.07 -17.32 -13.18
CA LEU A 555 24.06 -16.29 -12.14
C LEU A 555 25.51 -15.95 -11.76
N SER A 556 25.89 -14.69 -11.93
CA SER A 556 27.22 -14.23 -11.52
C SER A 556 27.36 -14.20 -10.00
N LEU A 557 28.45 -14.73 -9.46
CA LEU A 557 28.69 -14.77 -8.02
C LEU A 557 29.36 -13.48 -7.53
N THR A 558 28.55 -12.55 -7.02
CA THR A 558 29.05 -11.38 -6.27
C THR A 558 29.42 -11.76 -4.82
N PRO A 559 30.22 -10.95 -4.11
CA PRO A 559 30.56 -11.23 -2.71
C PRO A 559 29.33 -11.44 -1.81
N ASN A 560 28.27 -10.66 -2.03
CA ASN A 560 27.02 -10.78 -1.27
C ASN A 560 26.28 -12.09 -1.57
N ILE A 561 26.20 -12.48 -2.85
CA ILE A 561 25.59 -13.75 -3.27
C ILE A 561 26.38 -14.94 -2.71
N LEU A 562 27.72 -14.87 -2.73
CA LEU A 562 28.58 -15.91 -2.16
C LEU A 562 28.37 -16.09 -0.66
N ILE A 563 28.28 -15.00 0.10
CA ILE A 563 28.01 -15.04 1.55
C ILE A 563 26.67 -15.76 1.79
N GLU A 564 25.64 -15.41 1.04
CA GLU A 564 24.32 -15.98 1.25
C GLU A 564 24.24 -17.46 0.84
N LEU A 565 24.84 -17.83 -0.30
CA LEU A 565 24.89 -19.22 -0.72
C LEU A 565 25.63 -20.09 0.31
N ARG A 566 26.68 -19.57 0.96
CA ARG A 566 27.37 -20.26 2.08
C ARG A 566 26.50 -20.43 3.31
N MET A 567 25.69 -19.41 3.63
CA MET A 567 24.78 -19.48 4.77
C MET A 567 23.68 -20.53 4.56
N ARG A 568 23.22 -20.70 3.31
CA ARG A 568 22.16 -21.67 2.95
C ARG A 568 22.70 -23.07 2.65
N ASN A 569 23.94 -23.17 2.18
CA ASN A 569 24.58 -24.42 1.82
C ASN A 569 25.99 -24.50 2.44
N PRO A 570 26.12 -25.07 3.66
CA PRO A 570 27.40 -25.22 4.35
C PRO A 570 28.45 -26.04 3.58
N GLU A 571 28.02 -26.85 2.60
CA GLU A 571 28.91 -27.63 1.73
C GLU A 571 29.54 -26.79 0.60
N MET A 572 29.19 -25.50 0.47
CA MET A 572 29.80 -24.64 -0.53
C MET A 572 31.26 -24.29 -0.12
N PRO A 573 32.27 -24.56 -0.97
CA PRO A 573 33.67 -24.31 -0.61
C PRO A 573 33.96 -22.82 -0.31
N SER A 574 34.73 -22.58 0.75
CA SER A 574 35.11 -21.23 1.20
C SER A 574 36.19 -20.58 0.33
N ASP A 575 36.87 -21.37 -0.51
CA ASP A 575 37.92 -20.90 -1.43
C ASP A 575 37.36 -20.29 -2.74
N ILE A 576 36.07 -20.50 -3.04
CA ILE A 576 35.41 -19.87 -4.21
C ILE A 576 35.21 -18.37 -3.95
N LYS A 577 35.98 -17.52 -4.61
CA LYS A 577 35.89 -16.05 -4.47
C LYS A 577 35.18 -15.37 -5.64
N HIS A 578 35.00 -16.09 -6.74
CA HIS A 578 34.35 -15.63 -7.98
C HIS A 578 33.84 -16.84 -8.75
N GLY A 579 33.03 -16.59 -9.78
CA GLY A 579 32.55 -17.62 -10.70
C GLY A 579 31.11 -17.38 -11.12
N ILE A 580 30.60 -18.28 -11.96
CA ILE A 580 29.21 -18.25 -12.45
C ILE A 580 28.51 -19.50 -11.98
N LEU A 581 27.45 -19.34 -11.19
CA LEU A 581 26.57 -20.43 -10.82
C LEU A 581 25.71 -20.82 -12.04
N VAL A 582 25.76 -22.10 -12.38
CA VAL A 582 24.91 -22.73 -13.38
C VAL A 582 23.55 -22.99 -12.73
N TRP A 583 22.57 -22.16 -13.02
CA TRP A 583 21.25 -22.24 -12.41
C TRP A 583 20.38 -23.32 -13.06
N LYS A 584 20.45 -23.43 -14.39
CA LYS A 584 19.72 -24.44 -15.18
C LYS A 584 20.55 -24.83 -16.38
N VAL A 585 20.41 -26.09 -16.80
CA VAL A 585 20.98 -26.62 -18.04
C VAL A 585 19.84 -27.15 -18.90
N ILE A 586 19.75 -26.68 -20.14
CA ILE A 586 18.68 -27.08 -21.07
C ILE A 586 18.98 -28.48 -21.59
N ILE A 587 18.03 -29.41 -21.47
CA ILE A 587 18.23 -30.81 -21.88
C ILE A 587 18.56 -30.87 -23.37
N GLY A 588 19.63 -31.61 -23.70
CA GLY A 588 20.14 -31.74 -25.06
C GLY A 588 20.85 -30.50 -25.62
N SER A 589 21.13 -29.49 -24.81
CA SER A 589 22.02 -28.38 -25.17
C SER A 589 23.50 -28.80 -25.17
N PRO A 590 24.39 -27.99 -25.76
CA PRO A 590 25.84 -28.17 -25.62
C PRO A 590 26.31 -28.40 -24.19
N ALA A 591 25.84 -27.60 -23.23
CA ALA A 591 26.22 -27.74 -21.83
C ALA A 591 25.72 -29.04 -21.20
N TYR A 592 24.50 -29.47 -21.55
CA TYR A 592 23.97 -30.77 -21.11
C TYR A 592 24.82 -31.92 -21.64
N ASN A 593 25.15 -31.89 -22.93
CA ASN A 593 25.96 -32.92 -23.58
C ASN A 593 27.41 -32.92 -23.05
N GLY A 594 27.93 -31.75 -22.65
CA GLY A 594 29.23 -31.62 -22.00
C GLY A 594 29.25 -31.94 -20.50
N GLY A 595 28.12 -32.39 -19.93
CA GLY A 595 28.05 -32.88 -18.55
C GLY A 595 27.92 -31.81 -17.48
N LEU A 596 27.62 -30.57 -17.86
CA LEU A 596 27.34 -29.47 -16.93
C LEU A 596 25.98 -29.73 -16.24
N GLN A 597 25.90 -29.41 -14.94
CA GLN A 597 24.71 -29.66 -14.12
C GLN A 597 24.27 -28.38 -13.39
N PRO A 598 22.96 -28.24 -13.09
CA PRO A 598 22.50 -27.21 -12.16
C PRO A 598 23.24 -27.32 -10.82
N GLY A 599 23.70 -26.18 -10.29
CA GLY A 599 24.49 -26.10 -9.08
C GLY A 599 26.00 -26.06 -9.29
N ASP A 600 26.50 -26.34 -10.51
CA ASP A 600 27.91 -26.17 -10.83
C ASP A 600 28.32 -24.69 -10.76
N ILE A 601 29.52 -24.41 -10.29
CA ILE A 601 30.10 -23.06 -10.32
C ILE A 601 31.27 -23.04 -11.30
N ILE A 602 31.13 -22.34 -12.41
CA ILE A 602 32.20 -22.16 -13.40
C ILE A 602 33.18 -21.11 -12.87
N THR A 603 34.43 -21.48 -12.65
CA THR A 603 35.47 -20.57 -12.16
C THR A 603 36.38 -20.07 -13.28
N ASN A 604 36.68 -20.93 -14.25
CA ASN A 604 37.54 -20.60 -15.39
C ASN A 604 37.00 -21.21 -16.69
N ILE A 605 37.31 -20.55 -17.80
CA ILE A 605 37.07 -21.06 -19.16
C ILE A 605 38.34 -20.88 -19.98
N ASN A 606 38.86 -21.95 -20.58
CA ASN A 606 40.12 -21.99 -21.32
C ASN A 606 41.29 -21.38 -20.51
N GLY A 607 41.37 -21.72 -19.22
CA GLY A 607 42.36 -21.19 -18.29
C GLY A 607 42.15 -19.73 -17.86
N LYS A 608 41.17 -19.00 -18.42
CA LYS A 608 40.86 -17.61 -18.02
C LYS A 608 39.80 -17.59 -16.91
N PRO A 609 40.01 -16.84 -15.81
CA PRO A 609 39.02 -16.72 -14.77
C PRO A 609 37.77 -16.01 -15.28
N VAL A 610 36.59 -16.48 -14.87
CA VAL A 610 35.31 -15.84 -15.15
C VAL A 610 34.74 -15.22 -13.88
N TYR A 611 34.29 -13.97 -13.99
CA TYR A 611 33.73 -13.19 -12.89
C TYR A 611 32.27 -12.81 -13.14
N SER A 612 31.87 -12.76 -14.41
CA SER A 612 30.54 -12.34 -14.85
C SER A 612 30.03 -13.15 -16.04
N ALA A 613 28.72 -13.20 -16.24
CA ALA A 613 28.11 -13.76 -17.47
C ALA A 613 28.68 -13.10 -18.74
N THR A 614 29.04 -11.81 -18.63
CA THR A 614 30.04 -11.06 -19.43
C THR A 614 31.10 -11.89 -20.13
N ASP A 615 31.91 -12.49 -19.27
CA ASP A 615 33.13 -13.16 -19.64
C ASP A 615 32.79 -14.42 -20.45
N ILE A 616 31.70 -15.10 -20.11
CA ILE A 616 31.22 -16.27 -20.84
C ILE A 616 30.71 -15.88 -22.25
N TYR A 617 29.92 -14.81 -22.37
CA TYR A 617 29.46 -14.33 -23.69
C TYR A 617 30.63 -13.87 -24.56
N SER A 618 31.56 -13.11 -24.00
CA SER A 618 32.77 -12.65 -24.71
C SER A 618 33.64 -13.83 -25.17
N LEU A 619 33.75 -14.89 -24.36
CA LEU A 619 34.48 -16.10 -24.71
C LEU A 619 33.77 -16.94 -25.77
N LEU A 620 32.43 -16.98 -25.73
CA LEU A 620 31.62 -17.61 -26.78
C LEU A 620 31.79 -16.90 -28.12
N GLU A 621 31.92 -15.56 -28.14
CA GLU A 621 32.15 -14.77 -29.35
C GLU A 621 33.60 -14.88 -29.85
N SER A 622 34.58 -14.89 -28.94
CA SER A 622 36.01 -14.84 -29.31
C SER A 622 36.68 -16.20 -29.53
N THR A 623 36.15 -17.29 -28.97
CA THR A 623 36.76 -18.62 -29.09
C THR A 623 36.09 -19.42 -30.20
N LEU A 624 36.86 -19.93 -31.17
CA LEU A 624 36.38 -20.88 -32.17
C LEU A 624 36.54 -22.32 -31.66
N GLY A 625 35.44 -23.09 -31.55
CA GLY A 625 35.48 -24.52 -31.19
C GLY A 625 35.11 -24.82 -29.73
N ARG A 626 35.76 -25.82 -29.14
CA ARG A 626 35.44 -26.33 -27.79
C ARG A 626 35.87 -25.34 -26.70
N LEU A 627 35.10 -25.30 -25.62
CA LEU A 627 35.41 -24.58 -24.38
C LEU A 627 35.76 -25.58 -23.29
N GLU A 628 36.90 -25.40 -22.65
CA GLU A 628 37.29 -26.11 -21.43
C GLU A 628 36.82 -25.31 -20.22
N LEU A 629 35.87 -25.84 -19.46
CA LEU A 629 35.27 -25.22 -18.29
C LEU A 629 35.87 -25.86 -17.03
N GLU A 630 36.50 -25.06 -16.18
CA GLU A 630 36.78 -25.48 -14.81
C GLU A 630 35.56 -25.17 -13.94
N VAL A 631 34.99 -26.23 -13.35
CA VAL A 631 33.77 -26.13 -12.56
C VAL A 631 33.95 -26.73 -11.17
N VAL A 632 33.26 -26.16 -10.20
CA VAL A 632 33.16 -26.68 -8.84
C VAL A 632 31.78 -27.27 -8.63
N ARG A 633 31.71 -28.56 -8.31
CA ARG A 633 30.48 -29.28 -7.98
C ARG A 633 30.59 -29.83 -6.56
N GLY A 634 29.82 -29.26 -5.63
CA GLY A 634 30.03 -29.50 -4.20
C GLY A 634 31.46 -29.11 -3.80
N HIS A 635 32.24 -30.06 -3.29
CA HIS A 635 33.66 -29.85 -2.94
C HIS A 635 34.67 -30.23 -4.04
N LYS A 636 34.22 -30.75 -5.18
CA LYS A 636 35.11 -31.26 -6.23
C LYS A 636 35.32 -30.23 -7.33
N LYS A 637 36.58 -29.94 -7.66
CA LYS A 637 36.99 -29.22 -8.87
C LYS A 637 37.10 -30.22 -10.01
N MET A 638 36.51 -29.90 -11.16
CA MET A 638 36.54 -30.74 -12.36
C MET A 638 36.65 -29.89 -13.62
N SER A 639 37.24 -30.45 -14.68
CA SER A 639 37.29 -29.84 -16.01
C SER A 639 36.26 -30.54 -16.90
N LEU A 640 35.43 -29.74 -17.58
CA LEU A 640 34.41 -30.21 -18.52
C LEU A 640 34.67 -29.57 -19.88
N THR A 641 34.51 -30.33 -20.96
CA THR A 641 34.63 -29.80 -22.32
C THR A 641 33.26 -29.65 -22.95
N VAL A 642 32.88 -28.42 -23.30
CA VAL A 642 31.60 -28.09 -23.95
C VAL A 642 31.86 -27.58 -25.36
N THR A 643 31.06 -28.02 -26.34
CA THR A 643 31.18 -27.54 -27.74
C THR A 643 29.96 -26.67 -28.08
N PRO A 644 30.07 -25.33 -28.09
CA PRO A 644 28.94 -24.44 -28.39
C PRO A 644 28.36 -24.69 -29.78
N GLU A 645 27.04 -24.61 -29.89
CA GLU A 645 26.33 -24.68 -31.18
C GLU A 645 26.22 -23.28 -31.80
N ILE A 646 26.24 -23.18 -33.12
CA ILE A 646 26.01 -21.92 -33.84
C ILE A 646 24.50 -21.79 -34.06
N HIS A 647 23.92 -20.69 -33.60
CA HIS A 647 22.50 -20.39 -33.70
C HIS A 647 22.20 -19.32 -34.73
#